data_AF-A0A7C5TRU4-F1
#
_entry.id   AF-A0A7C5TRU4-F1
#
_cell.length_a   1.000
_cell.length_b   1.000
_cell.length_c   1.000
_cell.angle_alpha   90.00
_cell.angle_beta   90.00
_cell.angle_gamma   90.00
#
_symmetry.space_group_name_H-M   'P 1'
#
loop_
_entity.id
_entity.type
_entity.pdbx_description
1 polymer ?
#
loop_
_entity_poly.entity_id
_entity_poly.type
_entity_poly.pdbx_seq_one_letter_code
_entity_poly.pdbx_strand_id
1 'polypeptide(L)'
;MEYKIIFLTAIILASTVIAETGGDYKNYFKESWSSETKGVSTALGSLPDVAGSRILVTSGVSSYSFGKSAVIYAFDYEGGKKWEYHVSGLPSNIDVNHDYIAYGTEGQGGYIVVIGGDGKSIWKKGGGYSSSYEHTISIADMDSDGRPEFFSGKNYGSRGNILDAYDVEGKAFATLSFGSRDLPVVVRAADLNGDGIDDFIIGFATSAPSVTGGIFVGIDVSYRTPAYIRAYKNDGTPLWDIRTDAGVQDIAVADFDGDGSLDVAAAVGSKVMVIGGGGELKWTYPLGDSVRKLGVVDYLGNTAIAAGADKIYLLNSGETLWAYSTTTVRDMTTADLDGDGCTEIIAGASELYVIDCRGNLMFSSSGLKTVYKVHAANLNGIGVEEIAVGLQDSVAVFSAEDYARIRKAENSYNLAKELYDRGNYSEVQAHARNAFVLYTHVGRTVEAKRAESLEANAESMISAEFFYNKSLAYFESGLLNESIEAAEEGIKHARAAGNTGLSTKLSKIKSEAELSCDCLENLADAKRFYDNGFWLNASISAERAYEGFTTLGVQGLADESLRIKQVSDNIMTGETLFAQAVEETLDERYTSAEISLASSAEFYGLAGYADKDGELAALESVINWRVFRKTWMPRAFYLFIVLMLMSFLTLFLNLVFHVQIRGGLPWLFMKIDDTVYAVRYGSGSFLENIARSLAPKDGRDYEVGKRTPPRKDAGKKGGLTTLDSVLNQLDYED
;
A
#
# COMPACT_ATOMS: atom_id res chain seq x y z
N MET A 1 2.44 0.76 -40.88
CA MET A 1 2.83 2.05 -40.25
C MET A 1 2.38 2.09 -38.80
N GLU A 2 1.14 1.65 -38.51
CA GLU A 2 0.57 1.52 -37.15
C GLU A 2 1.46 0.83 -36.11
N TYR A 3 2.10 -0.30 -36.44
CA TYR A 3 3.04 -0.97 -35.52
C TYR A 3 4.20 -0.09 -35.04
N LYS A 4 4.70 0.85 -35.87
CA LYS A 4 5.72 1.82 -35.44
C LYS A 4 5.13 2.93 -34.57
N ILE A 5 3.87 3.28 -34.80
CA ILE A 5 3.15 4.27 -33.98
C ILE A 5 2.89 3.67 -32.60
N ILE A 6 2.34 2.46 -32.51
CA ILE A 6 2.11 1.76 -31.22
C ILE A 6 3.41 1.61 -30.43
N PHE A 7 4.53 1.25 -31.08
CA PHE A 7 5.83 1.14 -30.41
C PHE A 7 6.38 2.51 -29.95
N LEU A 8 6.22 3.58 -30.74
CA LEU A 8 6.56 4.94 -30.28
C LEU A 8 5.64 5.41 -29.15
N THR A 9 4.33 5.16 -29.21
CA THR A 9 3.40 5.56 -28.16
C THR A 9 3.66 4.78 -26.87
N ALA A 10 4.06 3.51 -26.94
CA ALA A 10 4.51 2.74 -25.79
C ALA A 10 5.83 3.28 -25.19
N ILE A 11 6.81 3.67 -26.02
CA ILE A 11 8.06 4.31 -25.57
C ILE A 11 7.80 5.71 -25.00
N ILE A 12 6.88 6.48 -25.58
CA ILE A 12 6.49 7.80 -25.08
C ILE A 12 5.73 7.66 -23.76
N LEU A 13 4.80 6.69 -23.63
CA LEU A 13 4.12 6.40 -22.37
C LEU A 13 5.09 5.91 -21.29
N ALA A 14 6.02 5.02 -21.63
CA ALA A 14 7.06 4.57 -20.71
C ALA A 14 7.95 5.74 -20.26
N SER A 15 8.40 6.60 -21.18
CA SER A 15 9.24 7.75 -20.83
C SER A 15 8.48 8.89 -20.13
N THR A 16 7.17 9.07 -20.34
CA THR A 16 6.35 9.99 -19.53
C THR A 16 6.01 9.44 -18.15
N VAL A 17 5.80 8.12 -17.99
CA VAL A 17 5.62 7.50 -16.67
C VAL A 17 6.92 7.57 -15.86
N ILE A 18 8.08 7.36 -16.49
CA ILE A 18 9.40 7.56 -15.85
C ILE A 18 9.63 9.04 -15.50
N ALA A 19 9.16 9.98 -16.33
CA ALA A 19 9.26 11.41 -16.05
C ALA A 19 8.36 11.89 -14.90
N GLU A 20 7.18 11.31 -14.69
CA GLU A 20 6.31 11.64 -13.54
C GLU A 20 6.79 11.02 -12.21
N THR A 21 7.64 9.98 -12.24
CA THR A 21 8.34 9.45 -11.04
C THR A 21 9.62 10.19 -10.68
N GLY A 22 10.02 11.20 -11.47
CA GLY A 22 11.12 12.12 -11.17
C GLY A 22 10.75 13.13 -10.09
N GLY A 23 10.38 12.65 -8.90
CA GLY A 23 10.22 13.49 -7.72
C GLY A 23 11.53 14.26 -7.46
N ASP A 24 11.43 15.55 -7.13
CA ASP A 24 12.63 16.36 -6.85
C ASP A 24 13.21 15.98 -5.48
N TYR A 25 13.93 14.86 -5.45
CA TYR A 25 14.47 14.25 -4.23
C TYR A 25 15.53 15.12 -3.53
N LYS A 26 15.97 16.21 -4.19
CA LYS A 26 16.98 17.14 -3.69
C LYS A 26 16.65 17.75 -2.33
N ASN A 27 15.38 17.84 -1.97
CA ASN A 27 14.93 18.41 -0.70
C ASN A 27 14.98 17.42 0.49
N TYR A 28 15.30 16.14 0.23
CA TYR A 28 15.32 15.06 1.23
C TYR A 28 16.73 14.59 1.60
N PHE A 29 17.75 15.08 0.90
CA PHE A 29 19.13 15.04 1.35
C PHE A 29 19.44 16.35 2.06
N LYS A 30 19.57 16.29 3.39
CA LYS A 30 19.72 17.49 4.24
C LYS A 30 21.08 17.48 4.90
N GLU A 31 21.81 18.59 4.84
CA GLU A 31 23.01 18.78 5.67
C GLU A 31 22.58 18.72 7.15
N SER A 32 23.03 17.69 7.86
CA SER A 32 22.79 17.50 9.29
C SER A 32 23.69 18.43 10.10
N TRP A 33 24.96 18.53 9.70
CA TRP A 33 25.96 19.42 10.28
C TRP A 33 27.18 19.55 9.36
N SER A 34 27.98 20.58 9.62
CA SER A 34 29.32 20.77 9.05
C SER A 34 30.30 21.33 10.08
N SER A 35 31.60 21.08 9.88
CA SER A 35 32.66 21.50 10.79
C SER A 35 33.94 21.88 10.03
N GLU A 36 34.68 22.88 10.52
CA GLU A 36 35.93 23.34 9.89
C GLU A 36 37.09 22.35 10.13
N THR A 37 37.90 22.15 9.09
CA THR A 37 39.13 21.33 9.13
C THR A 37 40.34 22.17 8.73
N LYS A 38 41.55 21.79 9.17
CA LYS A 38 42.80 22.50 8.79
C LYS A 38 43.25 22.18 7.36
N GLY A 39 42.48 22.62 6.38
CA GLY A 39 42.75 22.41 4.96
C GLY A 39 42.12 21.12 4.42
N VAL A 40 42.63 20.64 3.28
CA VAL A 40 41.91 19.71 2.40
C VAL A 40 41.70 18.37 3.07
N SER A 41 40.48 17.85 2.96
CA SER A 41 40.14 16.50 3.39
C SER A 41 40.72 15.46 2.42
N THR A 42 41.74 14.74 2.88
CA THR A 42 42.47 13.74 2.05
C THR A 42 42.05 12.29 2.34
N ALA A 43 41.40 12.05 3.47
CA ALA A 43 40.87 10.77 3.93
C ALA A 43 39.62 11.01 4.76
N LEU A 44 38.66 10.08 4.67
CA LEU A 44 37.35 10.12 5.29
C LEU A 44 36.89 8.67 5.52
N GLY A 45 36.33 8.39 6.69
CA GLY A 45 35.85 7.05 7.07
C GLY A 45 35.09 7.11 8.40
N SER A 46 34.73 5.96 8.96
CA SER A 46 33.97 5.90 10.22
C SER A 46 34.38 4.73 11.10
N LEU A 47 34.30 4.89 12.43
CA LEU A 47 34.64 3.87 13.44
C LEU A 47 33.47 3.64 14.41
N PRO A 48 33.29 2.44 15.01
CA PRO A 48 32.31 2.21 16.07
C PRO A 48 32.37 3.20 17.22
N ASP A 49 31.21 3.46 17.79
CA ASP A 49 31.02 4.26 18.98
C ASP A 49 30.08 3.54 19.98
N VAL A 50 29.71 4.22 21.06
CA VAL A 50 28.76 3.72 22.05
C VAL A 50 27.37 3.46 21.43
N ALA A 51 26.69 2.42 21.91
CA ALA A 51 25.30 2.10 21.55
C ALA A 51 25.01 1.82 20.05
N GLY A 52 26.04 1.51 19.25
CA GLY A 52 25.88 1.10 17.84
C GLY A 52 25.89 2.25 16.83
N SER A 53 26.09 3.49 17.27
CA SER A 53 26.47 4.60 16.40
C SER A 53 27.93 4.47 15.94
N ARG A 54 28.36 5.38 15.06
CA ARG A 54 29.74 5.49 14.58
C ARG A 54 30.23 6.93 14.69
N ILE A 55 31.50 7.10 14.99
CA ILE A 55 32.19 8.39 14.84
C ILE A 55 32.64 8.56 13.38
N LEU A 56 32.49 9.77 12.85
CA LEU A 56 33.09 10.16 11.58
C LEU A 56 34.55 10.55 11.80
N VAL A 57 35.46 9.97 11.03
CA VAL A 57 36.87 10.34 11.00
C VAL A 57 37.21 11.04 9.69
N THR A 58 37.82 12.21 9.78
CA THR A 58 38.32 12.95 8.61
C THR A 58 39.73 13.50 8.88
N SER A 59 40.40 13.90 7.81
CA SER A 59 41.68 14.61 7.89
C SER A 59 41.51 16.05 7.41
N GLY A 60 42.36 16.96 7.89
CA GLY A 60 42.57 18.27 7.27
C GLY A 60 44.05 18.47 7.02
N VAL A 61 44.44 18.64 5.75
CA VAL A 61 45.84 18.84 5.33
C VAL A 61 46.02 20.25 4.78
N SER A 62 46.83 21.04 5.47
CA SER A 62 47.18 22.41 5.09
C SER A 62 48.54 22.45 4.39
N SER A 63 48.62 23.14 3.26
CA SER A 63 49.86 23.40 2.53
C SER A 63 50.35 24.82 2.80
N TYR A 64 51.26 25.01 3.76
CA TYR A 64 52.04 26.25 3.84
C TYR A 64 53.31 26.14 3.00
N SER A 65 53.77 27.27 2.46
CA SER A 65 54.98 27.39 1.63
C SER A 65 56.28 26.95 2.32
N PHE A 66 56.24 26.63 3.61
CA PHE A 66 57.36 26.14 4.43
C PHE A 66 56.99 24.92 5.30
N GLY A 67 55.91 24.19 4.99
CA GLY A 67 55.57 22.91 5.62
C GLY A 67 54.11 22.50 5.43
N LYS A 68 53.85 21.22 5.11
CA LYS A 68 52.51 20.65 5.26
C LYS A 68 52.25 20.44 6.76
N SER A 69 51.04 20.73 7.24
CA SER A 69 50.60 20.29 8.57
C SER A 69 49.23 19.64 8.47
N ALA A 70 49.01 18.58 9.24
CA ALA A 70 47.75 17.86 9.21
C ALA A 70 47.23 17.47 10.58
N VAL A 71 45.92 17.37 10.66
CA VAL A 71 45.18 16.95 11.84
C VAL A 71 44.14 15.92 11.39
N ILE A 72 44.03 14.84 12.13
CA ILE A 72 42.94 13.87 12.02
C ILE A 72 41.90 14.26 13.08
N TYR A 73 40.64 14.33 12.69
CA TYR A 73 39.52 14.73 13.52
C TYR A 73 38.53 13.58 13.64
N ALA A 74 37.97 13.38 14.83
CA ALA A 74 36.82 12.52 15.04
C ALA A 74 35.63 13.33 15.56
N PHE A 75 34.47 13.09 14.96
CA PHE A 75 33.19 13.69 15.32
C PHE A 75 32.19 12.58 15.66
N ASP A 76 31.32 12.81 16.65
CA ASP A 76 30.09 12.03 16.79
C ASP A 76 29.10 12.33 15.66
N TYR A 77 28.01 11.55 15.60
CA TYR A 77 26.99 11.70 14.56
C TYR A 77 26.25 13.05 14.62
N GLU A 78 26.31 13.79 15.73
CA GLU A 78 25.73 15.13 15.91
C GLU A 78 26.70 16.26 15.51
N GLY A 79 27.93 15.93 15.10
CA GLY A 79 28.98 16.89 14.74
C GLY A 79 29.82 17.37 15.92
N GLY A 80 29.63 16.80 17.11
CA GLY A 80 30.45 17.04 18.28
C GLY A 80 31.85 16.45 18.10
N LYS A 81 32.89 17.29 18.10
CA LYS A 81 34.28 16.81 18.00
C LYS A 81 34.68 16.05 19.26
N LYS A 82 34.86 14.73 19.14
CA LYS A 82 35.32 13.85 20.24
C LYS A 82 36.79 14.05 20.55
N TRP A 83 37.63 14.05 19.51
CA TRP A 83 39.07 14.20 19.64
C TRP A 83 39.71 14.74 18.35
N GLU A 84 40.94 15.23 18.47
CA GLU A 84 41.79 15.56 17.32
C GLU A 84 43.22 15.03 17.56
N TYR A 85 43.84 14.50 16.52
CA TYR A 85 45.20 13.97 16.54
C TYR A 85 46.07 14.79 15.59
N HIS A 86 47.10 15.45 16.13
CA HIS A 86 48.00 16.28 15.34
C HIS A 86 49.07 15.38 14.72
N VAL A 87 49.04 15.28 13.38
CA VAL A 87 49.97 14.43 12.64
C VAL A 87 51.38 14.98 12.81
N SER A 88 52.25 14.17 13.40
CA SER A 88 53.68 14.42 13.38
C SER A 88 54.22 14.12 11.98
N GLY A 89 55.01 15.03 11.41
CA GLY A 89 55.59 14.88 10.06
C GLY A 89 54.67 15.38 8.93
N LEU A 90 55.14 15.23 7.70
CA LEU A 90 54.35 15.49 6.49
C LEU A 90 53.52 14.23 6.20
N PRO A 91 52.17 14.24 6.21
CA PRO A 91 51.40 13.06 5.82
C PRO A 91 51.56 12.76 4.33
N SER A 92 51.51 11.48 3.98
CA SER A 92 51.35 11.02 2.59
C SER A 92 49.92 10.57 2.31
N ASN A 93 49.50 9.50 2.98
CA ASN A 93 48.14 8.96 2.95
C ASN A 93 47.67 8.63 4.37
N ILE A 94 46.35 8.60 4.52
CA ILE A 94 45.64 8.17 5.72
C ILE A 94 44.56 7.20 5.24
N ASP A 95 44.47 6.04 5.87
CA ASP A 95 43.41 5.06 5.66
C ASP A 95 42.64 4.83 6.96
N VAL A 96 41.36 4.48 6.85
CA VAL A 96 40.42 4.31 7.97
C VAL A 96 39.57 3.08 7.69
N ASN A 97 39.74 2.03 8.48
CA ASN A 97 38.88 0.84 8.40
C ASN A 97 37.83 0.85 9.51
N HIS A 98 37.28 -0.32 9.90
CA HIS A 98 36.29 -0.39 10.96
C HIS A 98 36.83 0.10 12.32
N ASP A 99 38.01 -0.30 12.77
CA ASP A 99 38.46 -0.09 14.16
C ASP A 99 39.70 0.80 14.31
N TYR A 100 40.42 1.03 13.20
CA TYR A 100 41.74 1.66 13.21
C TYR A 100 41.88 2.73 12.12
N ILE A 101 42.80 3.64 12.39
CA ILE A 101 43.29 4.63 11.43
C ILE A 101 44.79 4.40 11.28
N ALA A 102 45.25 4.32 10.04
CA ALA A 102 46.65 4.19 9.72
C ALA A 102 47.09 5.39 8.87
N TYR A 103 48.27 5.94 9.13
CA TYR A 103 48.81 6.99 8.28
C TYR A 103 50.32 6.86 8.06
N GLY A 104 50.74 7.23 6.85
CA GLY A 104 52.13 7.28 6.42
C GLY A 104 52.66 8.71 6.41
N THR A 105 53.99 8.85 6.42
CA THR A 105 54.66 10.16 6.32
C THR A 105 55.68 10.23 5.19
N GLU A 106 55.70 11.38 4.51
CA GLU A 106 56.71 11.75 3.53
C GLU A 106 57.97 12.30 4.23
N GLY A 107 59.15 12.02 3.66
CA GLY A 107 60.41 12.67 4.04
C GLY A 107 61.48 11.72 4.58
N GLN A 108 62.61 12.28 5.02
CA GLN A 108 63.72 11.48 5.51
C GLN A 108 63.34 10.74 6.81
N GLY A 109 63.34 9.40 6.76
CA GLY A 109 62.92 8.57 7.89
C GLY A 109 61.41 8.47 8.05
N GLY A 110 60.65 8.53 6.94
CA GLY A 110 59.20 8.30 6.92
C GLY A 110 58.78 7.04 7.67
N TYR A 111 57.59 7.10 8.24
CA TYR A 111 57.04 6.10 9.15
C TYR A 111 55.53 5.95 8.97
N ILE A 112 55.05 4.78 9.32
CA ILE A 112 53.64 4.45 9.55
C ILE A 112 53.30 4.63 11.04
N VAL A 113 52.10 5.13 11.32
CA VAL A 113 51.48 5.18 12.65
C VAL A 113 50.10 4.56 12.56
N VAL A 114 49.76 3.72 13.55
CA VAL A 114 48.40 3.23 13.75
C VAL A 114 47.81 3.87 15.01
N ILE A 115 46.55 4.26 14.90
CA ILE A 115 45.72 4.92 15.91
C ILE A 115 44.45 4.07 16.08
N GLY A 116 44.07 3.77 17.33
CA GLY A 116 42.78 3.11 17.62
C GLY A 116 41.63 4.12 17.68
N GLY A 117 40.38 3.67 17.64
CA GLY A 117 39.20 4.55 17.68
C GLY A 117 39.08 5.48 18.90
N ASP A 118 39.84 5.25 19.96
CA ASP A 118 39.96 6.16 21.11
C ASP A 118 40.88 7.38 20.86
N GLY A 119 41.41 7.53 19.64
CA GLY A 119 42.29 8.62 19.21
C GLY A 119 43.74 8.48 19.68
N LYS A 120 44.13 7.36 20.32
CA LYS A 120 45.51 7.13 20.78
C LYS A 120 46.30 6.32 19.76
N SER A 121 47.56 6.70 19.56
CA SER A 121 48.50 5.89 18.79
C SER A 121 48.77 4.58 19.52
N ILE A 122 48.58 3.47 18.82
CA ILE A 122 48.89 2.11 19.30
C ILE A 122 50.39 1.87 19.14
N TRP A 123 50.90 2.10 17.93
CA TRP A 123 52.32 1.98 17.60
C TRP A 123 52.73 2.91 16.46
N LYS A 124 54.04 3.07 16.31
CA LYS A 124 54.70 3.84 15.24
C LYS A 124 55.94 3.09 14.78
N LYS A 125 56.10 2.90 13.47
CA LYS A 125 57.24 2.20 12.85
C LYS A 125 57.85 3.02 11.72
N GLY A 126 59.14 3.33 11.85
CA GLY A 126 59.92 3.99 10.80
C GLY A 126 60.48 3.03 9.77
N GLY A 127 60.57 3.48 8.51
CA GLY A 127 61.08 2.73 7.37
C GLY A 127 62.58 2.41 7.39
N GLY A 128 63.24 2.35 8.56
CA GLY A 128 64.63 1.90 8.74
C GLY A 128 65.75 2.73 8.10
N TYR A 129 65.44 3.64 7.16
CA TYR A 129 66.42 4.39 6.37
C TYR A 129 66.04 5.87 6.28
N SER A 130 67.05 6.74 6.15
CA SER A 130 66.90 8.20 6.08
C SER A 130 66.28 8.73 4.78
N SER A 131 65.55 7.91 4.01
CA SER A 131 64.95 8.29 2.72
C SER A 131 63.73 7.45 2.34
N SER A 132 63.06 6.83 3.30
CA SER A 132 61.82 6.08 3.08
C SER A 132 60.62 7.01 2.91
N TYR A 133 59.89 6.85 1.81
CA TYR A 133 58.60 7.52 1.59
C TYR A 133 57.48 6.48 1.61
N GLU A 134 56.49 6.67 2.48
CA GLU A 134 55.27 5.86 2.51
C GLU A 134 54.31 6.39 1.43
N HIS A 135 54.05 5.63 0.35
CA HIS A 135 53.28 6.07 -0.82
C HIS A 135 51.88 5.47 -0.93
N THR A 136 51.60 4.41 -0.19
CA THR A 136 50.25 3.88 -0.01
C THR A 136 50.12 3.33 1.40
N ILE A 137 48.94 3.51 1.98
CA ILE A 137 48.53 2.92 3.25
C ILE A 137 47.21 2.21 2.96
N SER A 138 47.10 0.97 3.40
CA SER A 138 45.87 0.18 3.32
C SER A 138 45.71 -0.61 4.60
N ILE A 139 44.48 -0.88 5.01
CA ILE A 139 44.15 -1.70 6.17
C ILE A 139 43.22 -2.83 5.72
N ALA A 140 43.61 -4.10 5.92
CA ALA A 140 42.82 -5.26 5.51
C ALA A 140 43.20 -6.51 6.34
N ASP A 141 42.24 -7.38 6.60
CA ASP A 141 42.43 -8.68 7.27
C ASP A 141 42.92 -9.71 6.23
N MET A 142 44.19 -10.14 6.33
CA MET A 142 44.82 -10.98 5.30
C MET A 142 44.90 -12.47 5.63
N ASP A 143 44.77 -12.84 6.91
CA ASP A 143 44.74 -14.25 7.34
C ASP A 143 43.36 -14.70 7.83
N SER A 144 42.36 -13.82 7.71
CA SER A 144 40.95 -14.05 8.04
C SER A 144 40.73 -14.38 9.52
N ASP A 145 41.57 -13.84 10.41
CA ASP A 145 41.43 -14.01 11.88
C ASP A 145 40.44 -13.02 12.52
N GLY A 146 39.92 -12.06 11.75
CA GLY A 146 39.01 -11.00 12.21
C GLY A 146 39.74 -9.74 12.69
N ARG A 147 41.06 -9.64 12.52
CA ARG A 147 41.88 -8.47 12.81
C ARG A 147 42.58 -8.00 11.52
N PRO A 148 42.81 -6.70 11.36
CA PRO A 148 43.46 -6.20 10.17
C PRO A 148 44.99 -6.13 10.28
N GLU A 149 45.63 -6.41 9.16
CA GLU A 149 47.00 -6.00 8.86
C GLU A 149 47.05 -4.58 8.27
N PHE A 150 48.21 -3.96 8.45
CA PHE A 150 48.51 -2.58 8.10
C PHE A 150 49.60 -2.54 7.04
N PHE A 151 49.23 -2.13 5.84
CA PHE A 151 50.08 -2.11 4.65
C PHE A 151 50.73 -0.76 4.45
N SER A 152 52.02 -0.77 4.13
CA SER A 152 52.85 0.41 4.01
C SER A 152 53.77 0.29 2.79
N GLY A 153 53.38 0.91 1.68
CA GLY A 153 54.14 0.88 0.43
C GLY A 153 55.29 1.87 0.45
N LYS A 154 56.52 1.38 0.51
CA LYS A 154 57.75 2.15 0.75
C LYS A 154 58.59 2.29 -0.50
N ASN A 155 59.06 3.50 -0.78
CA ASN A 155 60.09 3.74 -1.78
C ASN A 155 61.46 4.00 -1.11
N TYR A 156 62.51 3.31 -1.57
CA TYR A 156 63.91 3.46 -1.11
C TYR A 156 64.85 4.01 -2.18
N GLY A 157 64.32 4.84 -3.08
CA GLY A 157 64.99 5.40 -4.24
C GLY A 157 65.53 4.31 -5.17
N SER A 158 66.84 4.35 -5.43
CA SER A 158 67.51 3.36 -6.28
C SER A 158 67.59 1.95 -5.69
N ARG A 159 67.23 1.74 -4.42
CA ARG A 159 67.32 0.43 -3.75
C ARG A 159 66.12 -0.49 -3.98
N GLY A 160 65.04 0.01 -4.57
CA GLY A 160 63.81 -0.74 -4.80
C GLY A 160 62.60 -0.11 -4.10
N ASN A 161 61.43 -0.70 -4.38
CA ASN A 161 60.19 -0.45 -3.66
C ASN A 161 59.86 -1.67 -2.80
N ILE A 162 59.17 -1.48 -1.69
CA ILE A 162 58.76 -2.55 -0.77
C ILE A 162 57.30 -2.34 -0.38
N LEU A 163 56.54 -3.41 -0.16
CA LEU A 163 55.31 -3.37 0.61
C LEU A 163 55.57 -4.12 1.92
N ASP A 164 55.57 -3.39 3.04
CA ASP A 164 55.59 -3.99 4.37
C ASP A 164 54.16 -4.14 4.88
N ALA A 165 53.90 -5.25 5.56
CA ALA A 165 52.67 -5.54 6.29
C ALA A 165 52.97 -5.72 7.78
N TYR A 166 52.09 -5.19 8.64
CA TYR A 166 52.20 -5.33 10.09
C TYR A 166 50.87 -5.79 10.69
N ASP A 167 50.91 -6.65 11.70
CA ASP A 167 49.71 -7.00 12.47
C ASP A 167 49.25 -5.84 13.38
N VAL A 168 48.11 -6.02 14.05
CA VAL A 168 47.54 -5.05 15.01
C VAL A 168 48.49 -4.68 16.16
N GLU A 169 49.37 -5.60 16.57
CA GLU A 169 50.40 -5.39 17.60
C GLU A 169 51.67 -4.72 17.03
N GLY A 170 51.68 -4.47 15.72
CA GLY A 170 52.76 -3.82 14.99
C GLY A 170 53.94 -4.74 14.71
N LYS A 171 53.83 -6.06 14.86
CA LYS A 171 54.85 -7.03 14.44
C LYS A 171 54.87 -7.12 12.91
N ALA A 172 55.99 -7.52 12.32
CA ALA A 172 56.03 -7.71 10.85
C ALA A 172 55.27 -8.99 10.48
N PHE A 173 54.33 -8.85 9.53
CA PHE A 173 53.54 -9.95 8.97
C PHE A 173 54.19 -10.45 7.68
N ALA A 174 54.34 -9.57 6.68
CA ALA A 174 54.95 -9.86 5.38
C ALA A 174 55.78 -8.67 4.86
N THR A 175 56.71 -8.94 3.94
CA THR A 175 57.50 -7.94 3.24
C THR A 175 57.70 -8.37 1.78
N LEU A 176 57.07 -7.67 0.83
CA LEU A 176 57.23 -7.90 -0.60
C LEU A 176 58.19 -6.86 -1.20
N SER A 177 59.09 -7.27 -2.08
CA SER A 177 60.11 -6.39 -2.69
C SER A 177 59.94 -6.29 -4.22
N PHE A 178 60.03 -5.07 -4.74
CA PHE A 178 59.78 -4.75 -6.15
C PHE A 178 60.90 -3.88 -6.75
N GLY A 179 60.95 -3.82 -8.08
CA GLY A 179 61.92 -2.98 -8.80
C GLY A 179 61.80 -1.50 -8.44
N SER A 180 62.89 -0.74 -8.56
CA SER A 180 62.98 0.70 -8.21
C SER A 180 62.09 1.64 -9.04
N ARG A 181 61.34 1.10 -10.00
CA ARG A 181 60.30 1.80 -10.77
C ARG A 181 58.88 1.34 -10.43
N ASP A 182 58.72 0.15 -9.87
CA ASP A 182 57.41 -0.45 -9.59
C ASP A 182 56.94 0.01 -8.20
N LEU A 183 56.27 1.16 -8.13
CA LEU A 183 55.77 1.71 -6.87
C LEU A 183 54.38 1.14 -6.57
N PRO A 184 54.17 0.39 -5.47
CA PRO A 184 52.82 0.02 -5.03
C PRO A 184 52.07 1.28 -4.61
N VAL A 185 50.89 1.51 -5.18
CA VAL A 185 50.05 2.70 -4.94
C VAL A 185 48.65 2.36 -4.46
N VAL A 186 48.14 1.17 -4.79
CA VAL A 186 46.88 0.63 -4.28
C VAL A 186 47.08 -0.84 -3.91
N VAL A 187 46.50 -1.24 -2.79
CA VAL A 187 46.47 -2.63 -2.29
C VAL A 187 45.02 -2.98 -1.97
N ARG A 188 44.62 -4.22 -2.26
CA ARG A 188 43.38 -4.86 -1.80
C ARG A 188 43.69 -6.25 -1.30
N ALA A 189 42.80 -6.75 -0.44
CA ALA A 189 42.72 -8.12 0.02
C ALA A 189 41.42 -8.72 -0.54
N ALA A 190 41.49 -9.95 -1.06
CA ALA A 190 40.34 -10.78 -1.41
C ALA A 190 40.80 -12.19 -1.78
N ASP A 191 40.08 -13.23 -1.37
CA ASP A 191 40.27 -14.61 -1.85
C ASP A 191 39.97 -14.74 -3.35
N LEU A 192 40.99 -14.59 -4.20
CA LEU A 192 40.87 -14.71 -5.66
C LEU A 192 40.88 -16.17 -6.13
N ASN A 193 41.31 -17.09 -5.27
CA ASN A 193 41.62 -18.46 -5.67
C ASN A 193 40.68 -19.52 -5.06
N GLY A 194 39.79 -19.11 -4.16
CA GLY A 194 38.77 -19.92 -3.50
C GLY A 194 39.30 -20.81 -2.38
N ASP A 195 40.45 -20.47 -1.76
CA ASP A 195 41.02 -21.24 -0.65
C ASP A 195 40.61 -20.75 0.76
N GLY A 196 39.77 -19.72 0.82
CA GLY A 196 39.21 -19.16 2.05
C GLY A 196 40.17 -18.25 2.81
N ILE A 197 41.21 -17.76 2.14
CA ILE A 197 42.25 -16.88 2.67
C ILE A 197 42.44 -15.75 1.65
N ASP A 198 42.54 -14.51 2.12
CA ASP A 198 42.66 -13.37 1.21
C ASP A 198 44.02 -13.32 0.48
N ASP A 199 43.97 -13.03 -0.82
CA ASP A 199 45.13 -12.78 -1.68
C ASP A 199 45.41 -11.26 -1.76
N PHE A 200 46.69 -10.88 -1.87
CA PHE A 200 47.11 -9.52 -2.15
C PHE A 200 46.87 -9.16 -3.60
N ILE A 201 46.22 -8.02 -3.85
CA ILE A 201 46.05 -7.44 -5.18
C ILE A 201 46.69 -6.06 -5.19
N ILE A 202 47.79 -5.91 -5.92
CA ILE A 202 48.63 -4.71 -5.87
C ILE A 202 48.64 -4.01 -7.23
N GLY A 203 48.13 -2.78 -7.25
CA GLY A 203 48.23 -1.87 -8.39
C GLY A 203 49.48 -0.99 -8.27
N PHE A 204 50.22 -0.88 -9.36
CA PHE A 204 51.48 -0.15 -9.42
C PHE A 204 51.39 1.13 -10.26
N ALA A 205 52.21 2.11 -9.91
CA ALA A 205 52.55 3.26 -10.74
C ALA A 205 54.08 3.35 -10.90
N THR A 206 54.56 4.23 -11.79
CA THR A 206 56.01 4.40 -11.95
C THR A 206 56.56 5.45 -11.00
N SER A 207 57.51 5.08 -10.13
CA SER A 207 58.29 6.05 -9.34
C SER A 207 59.44 6.65 -10.16
N ALA A 208 59.56 7.97 -10.16
CA ALA A 208 60.69 8.72 -10.73
C ALA A 208 61.34 9.62 -9.67
N PRO A 209 62.68 9.69 -9.57
CA PRO A 209 63.34 10.61 -8.65
C PRO A 209 63.17 12.07 -9.11
N SER A 210 62.62 12.91 -8.23
CA SER A 210 62.45 14.34 -8.47
C SER A 210 63.72 15.10 -8.07
N VAL A 211 64.29 15.86 -9.01
CA VAL A 211 65.60 16.50 -8.85
C VAL A 211 65.53 17.96 -9.30
N THR A 212 65.78 18.89 -8.37
CA THR A 212 65.80 20.34 -8.64
C THR A 212 67.22 20.88 -8.42
N GLY A 213 67.81 21.49 -9.45
CA GLY A 213 69.17 22.05 -9.36
C GLY A 213 70.27 21.03 -9.08
N GLY A 214 70.04 19.74 -9.38
CA GLY A 214 70.96 18.64 -9.05
C GLY A 214 70.78 18.07 -7.63
N ILE A 215 69.85 18.60 -6.83
CA ILE A 215 69.51 18.10 -5.50
C ILE A 215 68.27 17.20 -5.62
N PHE A 216 68.32 16.00 -5.05
CA PHE A 216 67.14 15.14 -4.89
C PHE A 216 66.17 15.78 -3.90
N VAL A 217 64.95 16.06 -4.34
CA VAL A 217 63.92 16.78 -3.57
C VAL A 217 62.69 15.94 -3.24
N GLY A 218 62.50 14.79 -3.91
CA GLY A 218 61.37 13.91 -3.66
C GLY A 218 61.24 12.82 -4.71
N ILE A 219 60.05 12.21 -4.78
CA ILE A 219 59.73 11.14 -5.73
C ILE A 219 58.39 11.47 -6.38
N ASP A 220 58.42 11.60 -7.70
CA ASP A 220 57.23 11.86 -8.50
C ASP A 220 56.59 10.52 -8.90
N VAL A 221 55.28 10.43 -8.70
CA VAL A 221 54.47 9.26 -9.08
C VAL A 221 53.88 9.50 -10.47
N SER A 222 54.27 8.70 -11.45
CA SER A 222 53.74 8.77 -12.81
C SER A 222 52.70 7.69 -13.06
N TYR A 223 51.46 8.11 -13.26
CA TYR A 223 50.35 7.29 -13.76
C TYR A 223 50.27 7.26 -15.30
N ARG A 224 51.13 7.99 -16.02
CA ARG A 224 51.13 8.10 -17.49
C ARG A 224 52.11 7.14 -18.19
N THR A 225 52.67 6.21 -17.44
CA THR A 225 53.72 5.29 -17.90
C THR A 225 53.34 3.84 -17.60
N PRO A 226 53.84 2.87 -18.40
CA PRO A 226 53.57 1.46 -18.19
C PRO A 226 53.93 0.98 -16.78
N ALA A 227 53.02 0.23 -16.16
CA ALA A 227 53.15 -0.29 -14.81
C ALA A 227 52.64 -1.76 -14.76
N TYR A 228 52.17 -2.21 -13.61
CA TYR A 228 51.66 -3.56 -13.40
C TYR A 228 50.42 -3.56 -12.51
N ILE A 229 49.64 -4.63 -12.63
CA ILE A 229 48.77 -5.17 -11.58
C ILE A 229 49.36 -6.55 -11.25
N ARG A 230 49.50 -6.90 -9.97
CA ARG A 230 50.03 -8.21 -9.56
C ARG A 230 49.21 -8.79 -8.42
N ALA A 231 48.97 -10.10 -8.46
CA ALA A 231 48.37 -10.83 -7.36
C ALA A 231 49.38 -11.77 -6.69
N TYR A 232 49.28 -11.92 -5.37
CA TYR A 232 50.10 -12.81 -4.56
C TYR A 232 49.23 -13.45 -3.46
N LYS A 233 49.53 -14.69 -3.07
CA LYS A 233 48.97 -15.29 -1.84
C LYS A 233 49.41 -14.53 -0.61
N ASN A 234 48.70 -14.72 0.51
CA ASN A 234 49.05 -14.12 1.81
C ASN A 234 50.50 -14.40 2.26
N ASP A 235 51.11 -15.51 1.84
CA ASP A 235 52.52 -15.87 2.10
C ASP A 235 53.54 -15.16 1.18
N GLY A 236 53.06 -14.39 0.19
CA GLY A 236 53.86 -13.69 -0.81
C GLY A 236 54.18 -14.49 -2.07
N THR A 237 53.64 -15.70 -2.23
CA THR A 237 53.76 -16.48 -3.48
C THR A 237 53.01 -15.79 -4.62
N PRO A 238 53.65 -15.47 -5.77
CA PRO A 238 52.97 -14.82 -6.87
C PRO A 238 51.92 -15.72 -7.52
N LEU A 239 50.73 -15.18 -7.75
CA LEU A 239 49.66 -15.82 -8.53
C LEU A 239 49.78 -15.45 -10.01
N TRP A 240 49.76 -14.16 -10.31
CA TRP A 240 49.86 -13.63 -11.68
C TRP A 240 50.37 -12.19 -11.71
N ASP A 241 50.94 -11.77 -12.85
CA ASP A 241 51.30 -10.38 -13.12
C ASP A 241 50.84 -9.92 -14.51
N ILE A 242 50.19 -8.75 -14.56
CA ILE A 242 49.68 -8.14 -15.78
C ILE A 242 50.36 -6.79 -15.96
N ARG A 243 51.02 -6.63 -17.10
CA ARG A 243 51.64 -5.35 -17.47
C ARG A 243 50.63 -4.39 -18.08
N THR A 244 50.50 -3.21 -17.50
CA THR A 244 49.64 -2.13 -17.98
C THR A 244 50.43 -1.11 -18.82
N ASP A 245 49.73 -0.33 -19.63
CA ASP A 245 50.24 0.81 -20.40
C ASP A 245 50.27 2.14 -19.62
N ALA A 246 49.51 2.21 -18.52
CA ALA A 246 49.42 3.32 -17.58
C ALA A 246 49.47 2.83 -16.12
N GLY A 247 49.66 3.73 -15.17
CA GLY A 247 49.62 3.41 -13.74
C GLY A 247 48.20 3.15 -13.25
N VAL A 248 48.07 2.28 -12.25
CA VAL A 248 46.80 1.90 -11.62
C VAL A 248 46.44 2.94 -10.54
N GLN A 249 45.26 3.54 -10.60
CA GLN A 249 44.80 4.53 -9.61
C GLN A 249 43.89 3.96 -8.53
N ASP A 250 43.13 2.93 -8.84
CA ASP A 250 42.21 2.29 -7.91
C ASP A 250 41.90 0.86 -8.35
N ILE A 251 41.50 0.01 -7.41
CA ILE A 251 41.08 -1.38 -7.63
C ILE A 251 39.79 -1.64 -6.85
N ALA A 252 38.84 -2.30 -7.49
CA ALA A 252 37.64 -2.88 -6.91
C ALA A 252 37.62 -4.40 -7.20
N VAL A 253 37.04 -5.18 -6.29
CA VAL A 253 36.98 -6.64 -6.39
C VAL A 253 35.54 -7.08 -6.12
N ALA A 254 34.98 -7.90 -7.02
CA ALA A 254 33.66 -8.53 -6.90
C ALA A 254 33.52 -9.59 -8.00
N ASP A 255 32.52 -10.45 -7.92
CA ASP A 255 32.12 -11.29 -9.06
C ASP A 255 31.44 -10.41 -10.13
N PHE A 256 32.17 -10.03 -11.19
CA PHE A 256 31.72 -9.05 -12.19
C PHE A 256 31.02 -9.66 -13.42
N ASP A 257 31.00 -10.99 -13.58
CA ASP A 257 30.25 -11.68 -14.64
C ASP A 257 29.29 -12.77 -14.15
N GLY A 258 29.19 -12.98 -12.83
CA GLY A 258 28.23 -13.89 -12.20
C GLY A 258 28.68 -15.35 -12.22
N ASP A 259 29.98 -15.62 -12.34
CA ASP A 259 30.52 -16.98 -12.40
C ASP A 259 30.71 -17.64 -11.00
N GLY A 260 30.58 -16.85 -9.93
CA GLY A 260 30.76 -17.26 -8.54
C GLY A 260 32.17 -17.06 -7.99
N SER A 261 33.11 -16.58 -8.80
CA SER A 261 34.51 -16.28 -8.44
C SER A 261 34.74 -14.76 -8.38
N LEU A 262 35.76 -14.32 -7.65
CA LEU A 262 36.09 -12.89 -7.57
C LEU A 262 36.95 -12.42 -8.76
N ASP A 263 36.53 -11.31 -9.36
CA ASP A 263 37.23 -10.60 -10.42
C ASP A 263 37.85 -9.28 -9.92
N VAL A 264 38.91 -8.85 -10.58
CA VAL A 264 39.63 -7.60 -10.31
C VAL A 264 39.31 -6.56 -11.38
N ALA A 265 38.62 -5.49 -10.99
CA ALA A 265 38.45 -4.29 -11.81
C ALA A 265 39.51 -3.25 -11.42
N ALA A 266 40.27 -2.77 -12.42
CA ALA A 266 41.38 -1.82 -12.22
C ALA A 266 41.21 -0.54 -13.05
N ALA A 267 41.37 0.61 -12.39
CA ALA A 267 41.41 1.93 -13.02
C ALA A 267 42.81 2.21 -13.56
N VAL A 268 43.00 2.07 -14.88
CA VAL A 268 44.31 2.10 -15.55
C VAL A 268 44.37 3.28 -16.52
N GLY A 269 44.96 4.40 -16.11
CA GLY A 269 44.92 5.62 -16.93
C GLY A 269 43.49 6.05 -17.24
N SER A 270 43.11 6.14 -18.52
CA SER A 270 41.76 6.50 -19.00
C SER A 270 40.91 5.30 -19.46
N LYS A 271 41.02 4.16 -18.76
CA LYS A 271 40.24 2.95 -19.04
C LYS A 271 40.03 2.11 -17.79
N VAL A 272 38.99 1.28 -17.81
CA VAL A 272 38.79 0.18 -16.85
C VAL A 272 39.28 -1.11 -17.50
N MET A 273 40.03 -1.92 -16.76
CA MET A 273 40.40 -3.29 -17.14
C MET A 273 39.76 -4.24 -16.14
N VAL A 274 39.13 -5.32 -16.61
CA VAL A 274 38.58 -6.39 -15.75
C VAL A 274 39.31 -7.69 -16.04
N ILE A 275 39.77 -8.31 -14.96
CA ILE A 275 40.69 -9.45 -14.92
C ILE A 275 40.04 -10.50 -14.02
N GLY A 276 39.96 -11.75 -14.44
CA GLY A 276 39.43 -12.82 -13.59
C GLY A 276 40.40 -13.20 -12.48
N GLY A 277 39.92 -13.90 -11.43
CA GLY A 277 40.75 -14.35 -10.31
C GLY A 277 42.00 -15.14 -10.73
N GLY A 278 41.94 -15.84 -11.87
CA GLY A 278 43.07 -16.56 -12.48
C GLY A 278 44.11 -15.71 -13.22
N GLY A 279 43.88 -14.40 -13.39
CA GLY A 279 44.78 -13.47 -14.07
C GLY A 279 44.53 -13.32 -15.59
N GLU A 280 43.46 -13.92 -16.12
CA GLU A 280 43.03 -13.70 -17.50
C GLU A 280 42.31 -12.36 -17.67
N LEU A 281 42.61 -11.64 -18.75
CA LEU A 281 41.91 -10.39 -19.07
C LEU A 281 40.51 -10.71 -19.61
N LYS A 282 39.46 -10.52 -18.80
CA LYS A 282 38.05 -10.68 -19.22
C LYS A 282 37.68 -9.60 -20.24
N TRP A 283 37.89 -8.30 -19.94
CA TRP A 283 37.65 -7.21 -20.90
C TRP A 283 38.36 -5.88 -20.54
N THR A 284 38.22 -4.87 -21.41
CA THR A 284 38.77 -3.52 -21.19
C THR A 284 37.87 -2.47 -21.86
N TYR A 285 37.57 -1.38 -21.15
CA TYR A 285 36.70 -0.31 -21.64
C TYR A 285 37.37 1.08 -21.55
N PRO A 286 37.55 1.81 -22.68
CA PRO A 286 38.13 3.15 -22.69
C PRO A 286 37.12 4.22 -22.27
N LEU A 287 37.59 5.20 -21.49
CA LEU A 287 36.81 6.32 -20.95
C LEU A 287 37.39 7.68 -21.39
N GLY A 288 36.64 8.77 -21.15
CA GLY A 288 36.96 10.10 -21.69
C GLY A 288 38.18 10.78 -21.08
N ASP A 289 38.47 10.50 -19.80
CA ASP A 289 39.63 11.01 -19.06
C ASP A 289 40.12 9.94 -18.05
N SER A 290 41.15 10.29 -17.28
CA SER A 290 41.72 9.47 -16.21
C SER A 290 40.65 8.98 -15.21
N VAL A 291 40.54 7.66 -15.09
CA VAL A 291 39.72 7.01 -14.07
C VAL A 291 40.42 7.15 -12.72
N ARG A 292 39.73 7.69 -11.72
CA ARG A 292 40.28 7.94 -10.38
C ARG A 292 39.75 7.01 -9.30
N LYS A 293 38.50 6.58 -9.44
CA LYS A 293 37.82 5.70 -8.48
C LYS A 293 36.90 4.72 -9.17
N LEU A 294 36.83 3.53 -8.58
CA LEU A 294 35.88 2.48 -8.92
C LEU A 294 34.95 2.22 -7.73
N GLY A 295 33.73 1.78 -8.01
CA GLY A 295 32.78 1.29 -7.02
C GLY A 295 32.08 0.05 -7.54
N VAL A 296 31.74 -0.87 -6.64
CA VAL A 296 30.90 -2.04 -6.93
C VAL A 296 29.44 -1.63 -6.72
N VAL A 297 28.58 -1.97 -7.66
CA VAL A 297 27.15 -1.62 -7.65
C VAL A 297 26.33 -2.88 -7.87
N ASP A 298 25.36 -3.15 -6.99
CA ASP A 298 24.24 -4.02 -7.36
C ASP A 298 23.33 -3.25 -8.31
N TYR A 299 23.31 -3.72 -9.56
CA TYR A 299 22.44 -3.27 -10.63
C TYR A 299 21.36 -4.32 -10.88
N LEU A 300 20.25 -4.19 -10.15
CA LEU A 300 19.03 -4.99 -10.34
C LEU A 300 19.29 -6.50 -10.18
N GLY A 301 20.13 -6.89 -9.22
CA GLY A 301 20.58 -8.26 -8.94
C GLY A 301 21.79 -8.71 -9.77
N ASN A 302 22.53 -7.79 -10.38
CA ASN A 302 23.75 -8.09 -11.14
C ASN A 302 24.87 -7.13 -10.72
N THR A 303 26.07 -7.63 -10.52
CA THR A 303 27.23 -6.77 -10.23
C THR A 303 27.58 -5.87 -11.42
N ALA A 304 27.83 -4.60 -11.15
CA ALA A 304 28.30 -3.62 -12.12
C ALA A 304 29.43 -2.76 -11.53
N ILE A 305 30.20 -2.10 -12.41
CA ILE A 305 31.32 -1.23 -12.05
C ILE A 305 30.93 0.22 -12.27
N ALA A 306 30.81 0.99 -11.19
CA ALA A 306 30.82 2.43 -11.27
C ALA A 306 32.27 2.91 -11.50
N ALA A 307 32.49 3.78 -12.48
CA ALA A 307 33.80 4.37 -12.78
C ALA A 307 33.74 5.90 -12.82
N GLY A 308 34.53 6.54 -11.95
CA GLY A 308 34.65 8.00 -11.87
C GLY A 308 35.82 8.53 -12.69
N ALA A 309 35.54 9.28 -13.75
CA ALA A 309 36.51 9.89 -14.66
C ALA A 309 36.12 11.36 -14.98
N ASP A 310 36.00 11.75 -16.26
CA ASP A 310 35.36 13.02 -16.68
C ASP A 310 33.86 13.06 -16.34
N LYS A 311 33.27 11.88 -16.17
CA LYS A 311 31.87 11.60 -15.84
C LYS A 311 31.80 10.44 -14.86
N ILE A 312 30.58 10.10 -14.43
CA ILE A 312 30.28 8.83 -13.77
C ILE A 312 29.77 7.88 -14.86
N TYR A 313 30.39 6.71 -14.97
CA TYR A 313 29.96 5.64 -15.88
C TYR A 313 29.53 4.43 -15.07
N LEU A 314 28.45 3.76 -15.46
CA LEU A 314 28.15 2.41 -15.00
C LEU A 314 28.43 1.41 -16.13
N LEU A 315 29.33 0.46 -15.85
CA LEU A 315 29.82 -0.53 -16.80
C LEU A 315 29.45 -1.95 -16.38
N ASN A 316 29.11 -2.79 -17.34
CA ASN A 316 28.99 -4.24 -17.16
C ASN A 316 29.43 -4.93 -18.47
N SER A 317 30.15 -6.05 -18.38
CA SER A 317 30.50 -6.91 -19.52
C SER A 317 31.17 -6.19 -20.72
N GLY A 318 31.94 -5.12 -20.44
CA GLY A 318 32.59 -4.31 -21.48
C GLY A 318 31.69 -3.30 -22.20
N GLU A 319 30.45 -3.09 -21.73
CA GLU A 319 29.52 -2.08 -22.25
C GLU A 319 29.21 -1.01 -21.19
N THR A 320 28.77 0.18 -21.63
CA THR A 320 28.23 1.21 -20.74
C THR A 320 26.72 1.04 -20.64
N LEU A 321 26.23 0.75 -19.43
CA LEU A 321 24.80 0.73 -19.13
C LEU A 321 24.22 2.14 -19.19
N TRP A 322 24.90 3.10 -18.55
CA TRP A 322 24.62 4.53 -18.63
C TRP A 322 25.85 5.36 -18.23
N ALA A 323 25.84 6.65 -18.57
CA ALA A 323 26.84 7.60 -18.12
C ALA A 323 26.19 8.94 -17.74
N TYR A 324 26.50 9.44 -16.54
CA TYR A 324 25.97 10.69 -16.00
C TYR A 324 27.04 11.79 -16.06
N SER A 325 26.68 12.96 -16.62
CA SER A 325 27.65 14.03 -16.89
C SER A 325 27.87 14.93 -15.68
N THR A 326 29.11 14.98 -15.19
CA THR A 326 29.58 15.79 -14.06
C THR A 326 30.79 16.62 -14.47
N THR A 327 31.43 17.29 -13.51
CA THR A 327 32.87 17.61 -13.63
C THR A 327 33.72 16.40 -13.25
N THR A 328 35.05 16.46 -13.41
CA THR A 328 35.95 15.34 -13.14
C THR A 328 35.77 14.81 -11.71
N VAL A 329 35.37 13.54 -11.60
CA VAL A 329 35.19 12.84 -10.34
C VAL A 329 36.55 12.78 -9.60
N ARG A 330 36.52 13.06 -8.31
CA ARG A 330 37.69 13.04 -7.41
C ARG A 330 37.67 11.85 -6.50
N ASP A 331 36.48 11.47 -6.05
CA ASP A 331 36.23 10.36 -5.15
C ASP A 331 34.82 9.82 -5.37
N MET A 332 34.60 8.57 -5.00
CA MET A 332 33.32 7.90 -5.18
C MET A 332 33.19 6.75 -4.18
N THR A 333 31.99 6.53 -3.67
CA THR A 333 31.60 5.36 -2.89
C THR A 333 30.22 4.90 -3.37
N THR A 334 29.84 3.69 -3.00
CA THR A 334 28.52 3.12 -3.28
C THR A 334 27.88 2.68 -1.96
N ALA A 335 26.56 2.85 -1.83
CA ALA A 335 25.77 2.46 -0.67
C ALA A 335 24.31 2.22 -1.07
N ASP A 336 23.62 1.29 -0.42
CA ASP A 336 22.16 1.14 -0.54
C ASP A 336 21.50 2.12 0.46
N LEU A 337 21.01 3.26 -0.03
CA LEU A 337 20.54 4.35 0.82
C LEU A 337 19.07 4.23 1.19
N ASP A 338 18.26 3.47 0.44
CA ASP A 338 16.84 3.26 0.72
C ASP A 338 16.47 1.84 1.17
N GLY A 339 17.35 0.86 1.00
CA GLY A 339 17.13 -0.55 1.30
C GLY A 339 16.36 -1.30 0.21
N ASP A 340 16.35 -0.83 -1.05
CA ASP A 340 15.73 -1.54 -2.18
C ASP A 340 16.61 -2.66 -2.79
N GLY A 341 17.85 -2.78 -2.31
CA GLY A 341 18.83 -3.78 -2.75
C GLY A 341 19.64 -3.37 -3.97
N CYS A 342 19.30 -2.28 -4.64
CA CYS A 342 20.16 -1.67 -5.64
C CYS A 342 21.07 -0.64 -4.99
N THR A 343 22.31 -0.51 -5.46
CA THR A 343 23.27 0.40 -4.82
C THR A 343 23.28 1.79 -5.48
N GLU A 344 23.10 2.86 -4.70
CA GLU A 344 23.34 4.23 -5.13
C GLU A 344 24.84 4.50 -5.32
N ILE A 345 25.13 5.44 -6.22
CA ILE A 345 26.48 5.94 -6.50
C ILE A 345 26.59 7.35 -5.94
N ILE A 346 27.52 7.52 -5.00
CA ILE A 346 27.80 8.76 -4.28
C ILE A 346 29.16 9.26 -4.77
N ALA A 347 29.18 10.38 -5.50
CA ALA A 347 30.37 10.86 -6.18
C ALA A 347 30.74 12.30 -5.78
N GLY A 348 31.99 12.50 -5.40
CA GLY A 348 32.58 13.81 -5.12
C GLY A 348 33.28 14.38 -6.35
N ALA A 349 32.82 15.54 -6.83
CA ALA A 349 33.43 16.28 -7.92
C ALA A 349 33.48 17.79 -7.58
N SER A 350 33.05 18.69 -8.47
CA SER A 350 32.80 20.10 -8.11
C SER A 350 31.72 20.26 -7.04
N GLU A 351 30.78 19.33 -7.01
CA GLU A 351 29.67 19.18 -6.06
C GLU A 351 29.63 17.70 -5.61
N LEU A 352 28.84 17.38 -4.59
CA LEU A 352 28.39 16.01 -4.32
C LEU A 352 27.28 15.66 -5.33
N TYR A 353 27.33 14.45 -5.88
CA TYR A 353 26.25 13.84 -6.65
C TYR A 353 25.82 12.52 -6.00
N VAL A 354 24.50 12.28 -5.92
CA VAL A 354 23.92 10.98 -5.57
C VAL A 354 23.02 10.55 -6.72
N ILE A 355 23.24 9.36 -7.24
CA ILE A 355 22.62 8.82 -8.45
C ILE A 355 22.14 7.40 -8.14
N ASP A 356 20.91 7.06 -8.56
CA ASP A 356 20.40 5.69 -8.41
C ASP A 356 21.17 4.71 -9.32
N CYS A 357 21.02 3.42 -9.07
CA CYS A 357 21.63 2.37 -9.90
C CYS A 357 21.24 2.48 -11.39
N ARG A 358 20.14 3.17 -11.73
CA ARG A 358 19.56 3.33 -13.09
C ARG A 358 20.08 4.58 -13.81
N GLY A 359 20.90 5.41 -13.16
CA GLY A 359 21.52 6.60 -13.73
C GLY A 359 20.73 7.90 -13.54
N ASN A 360 19.68 7.89 -12.72
CA ASN A 360 18.88 9.07 -12.40
C ASN A 360 19.53 9.88 -11.27
N LEU A 361 19.68 11.19 -11.48
CA LEU A 361 20.13 12.10 -10.41
C LEU A 361 19.07 12.18 -9.31
N MET A 362 19.45 11.80 -8.09
CA MET A 362 18.63 11.98 -6.89
C MET A 362 18.96 13.30 -6.18
N PHE A 363 20.25 13.60 -6.02
CA PHE A 363 20.72 14.80 -5.33
C PHE A 363 22.00 15.35 -5.94
N SER A 364 22.11 16.68 -5.96
CA SER A 364 23.37 17.38 -6.20
C SER A 364 23.49 18.56 -5.23
N SER A 365 24.63 18.68 -4.55
CA SER A 365 24.83 19.71 -3.52
C SER A 365 25.23 21.06 -4.13
N SER A 366 24.25 21.90 -4.47
CA SER A 366 24.55 23.23 -4.99
C SER A 366 25.20 24.11 -3.91
N GLY A 367 26.30 24.78 -4.26
CA GLY A 367 26.99 25.72 -3.38
C GLY A 367 28.00 25.13 -2.39
N LEU A 368 28.19 23.80 -2.34
CA LEU A 368 29.36 23.23 -1.65
C LEU A 368 30.66 23.63 -2.36
N LYS A 369 31.76 23.62 -1.61
CA LYS A 369 33.10 23.61 -2.18
C LYS A 369 33.34 22.27 -2.90
N THR A 370 34.39 22.20 -3.72
CA THR A 370 34.83 20.96 -4.37
C THR A 370 34.94 19.83 -3.34
N VAL A 371 34.34 18.68 -3.66
CA VAL A 371 34.31 17.48 -2.82
C VAL A 371 35.53 16.62 -3.16
N TYR A 372 36.40 16.40 -2.18
CA TYR A 372 37.66 15.66 -2.31
C TYR A 372 37.58 14.22 -1.82
N LYS A 373 36.68 13.95 -0.88
CA LYS A 373 36.42 12.65 -0.28
C LYS A 373 34.92 12.46 -0.06
N VAL A 374 34.42 11.24 -0.26
CA VAL A 374 33.05 10.84 0.09
C VAL A 374 33.09 9.53 0.88
N HIS A 375 32.20 9.38 1.84
CA HIS A 375 32.04 8.16 2.63
C HIS A 375 30.58 8.00 3.02
N ALA A 376 30.07 6.77 2.98
CA ALA A 376 28.73 6.43 3.42
C ALA A 376 28.85 5.48 4.63
N ALA A 377 28.05 5.74 5.67
CA ALA A 377 27.96 4.89 6.84
C ALA A 377 26.71 5.21 7.66
N ASN A 378 26.12 4.20 8.30
CA ASN A 378 25.13 4.35 9.37
C ASN A 378 25.81 4.98 10.61
N LEU A 379 25.85 6.31 10.70
CA LEU A 379 26.56 7.05 11.77
C LEU A 379 25.72 7.13 13.05
N ASN A 380 24.41 7.28 12.92
CA ASN A 380 23.48 7.35 14.06
C ASN A 380 23.03 5.98 14.61
N GLY A 381 23.27 4.89 13.89
CA GLY A 381 22.92 3.54 14.29
C GLY A 381 21.48 3.10 13.96
N ILE A 382 20.68 3.90 13.24
CA ILE A 382 19.27 3.56 12.91
C ILE A 382 19.08 2.74 11.62
N GLY A 383 20.17 2.42 10.90
CA GLY A 383 20.13 1.50 9.75
C GLY A 383 19.80 2.16 8.41
N VAL A 384 20.03 3.48 8.30
CA VAL A 384 20.14 4.22 7.05
C VAL A 384 21.54 4.84 7.04
N GLU A 385 22.20 4.90 5.89
CA GLU A 385 23.52 5.51 5.83
C GLU A 385 23.47 7.03 5.65
N GLU A 386 24.28 7.74 6.44
CA GLU A 386 24.60 9.14 6.23
C GLU A 386 25.75 9.27 5.22
N ILE A 387 25.71 10.34 4.43
CA ILE A 387 26.74 10.68 3.45
C ILE A 387 27.65 11.76 4.05
N ALA A 388 28.89 11.39 4.37
CA ALA A 388 29.92 12.34 4.74
C ALA A 388 30.69 12.83 3.50
N VAL A 389 31.01 14.13 3.48
CA VAL A 389 31.81 14.76 2.43
C VAL A 389 32.99 15.55 3.00
N GLY A 390 34.18 15.26 2.47
CA GLY A 390 35.41 15.98 2.77
C GLY A 390 35.65 17.09 1.76
N LEU A 391 35.75 18.34 2.24
CA LEU A 391 35.89 19.55 1.44
C LEU A 391 37.31 20.15 1.58
N GLN A 392 37.52 21.34 1.02
CA GLN A 392 38.82 22.03 1.00
C GLN A 392 39.32 22.48 2.40
N ASP A 393 38.42 22.74 3.34
CA ASP A 393 38.68 23.33 4.65
C ASP A 393 37.54 23.04 5.65
N SER A 394 36.71 22.04 5.34
CA SER A 394 35.62 21.58 6.18
C SER A 394 35.25 20.12 5.85
N VAL A 395 34.43 19.54 6.72
CA VAL A 395 33.69 18.31 6.51
C VAL A 395 32.20 18.61 6.70
N ALA A 396 31.32 17.93 5.98
CA ALA A 396 29.87 18.01 6.18
C ALA A 396 29.25 16.61 6.13
N VAL A 397 28.10 16.44 6.78
CA VAL A 397 27.32 15.20 6.77
C VAL A 397 25.91 15.49 6.28
N PHE A 398 25.44 14.69 5.33
CA PHE A 398 24.10 14.73 4.78
C PHE A 398 23.32 13.48 5.20
N SER A 399 22.15 13.65 5.77
CA SER A 399 21.24 12.53 6.03
C SER A 399 20.43 12.18 4.79
N ALA A 400 20.32 10.88 4.51
CA ALA A 400 19.44 10.29 3.50
C ALA A 400 18.11 9.76 4.09
N GLU A 401 17.84 9.99 5.39
CA GLU A 401 16.72 9.36 6.10
C GLU A 401 15.34 9.68 5.50
N ASP A 402 15.10 10.94 5.15
CA ASP A 402 13.83 11.35 4.51
C ASP A 402 13.69 10.78 3.10
N TYR A 403 14.80 10.60 2.37
CA TYR A 403 14.81 9.91 1.09
C TYR A 403 14.42 8.43 1.25
N ALA A 404 15.08 7.71 2.18
CA ALA A 404 14.78 6.31 2.48
C ALA A 404 13.32 6.10 2.91
N ARG A 405 12.77 7.02 3.73
CA ARG A 405 11.34 7.02 4.12
C ARG A 405 10.41 7.15 2.92
N ILE A 406 10.72 8.06 1.98
CA ILE A 406 9.90 8.30 0.79
C ILE A 406 9.88 7.08 -0.11
N ARG A 407 11.03 6.46 -0.34
CA ARG A 407 11.16 5.27 -1.19
C ARG A 407 10.41 4.07 -0.59
N LYS A 408 10.51 3.88 0.73
CA LYS A 408 9.69 2.90 1.48
C LYS A 408 8.19 3.21 1.40
N ALA A 409 7.79 4.49 1.36
CA ALA A 409 6.40 4.90 1.16
C ALA A 409 5.89 4.63 -0.27
N GLU A 410 6.71 4.93 -1.28
CA GLU A 410 6.42 4.70 -2.70
C GLU A 410 6.29 3.20 -2.99
N ASN A 411 7.22 2.39 -2.51
CA ASN A 411 7.15 0.93 -2.61
C ASN A 411 5.91 0.36 -1.90
N SER A 412 5.61 0.83 -0.68
CA SER A 412 4.40 0.41 0.05
C SER A 412 3.10 0.79 -0.66
N TYR A 413 3.03 2.01 -1.23
CA TYR A 413 1.85 2.48 -1.96
C TYR A 413 1.63 1.72 -3.27
N ASN A 414 2.70 1.45 -4.02
CA ASN A 414 2.63 0.71 -5.26
C ASN A 414 2.19 -0.75 -5.03
N LEU A 415 2.72 -1.40 -3.99
CA LEU A 415 2.27 -2.73 -3.57
C LEU A 415 0.81 -2.73 -3.11
N ALA A 416 0.39 -1.73 -2.32
CA ALA A 416 -1.01 -1.57 -1.92
C ALA A 416 -1.95 -1.44 -3.13
N LYS A 417 -1.54 -0.73 -4.18
CA LYS A 417 -2.31 -0.62 -5.42
C LYS A 417 -2.40 -1.94 -6.17
N GLU A 418 -1.30 -2.68 -6.32
CA GLU A 418 -1.27 -4.00 -6.96
C GLU A 418 -2.15 -5.02 -6.21
N LEU A 419 -2.13 -4.99 -4.88
CA LEU A 419 -2.99 -5.82 -4.04
C LEU A 419 -4.47 -5.45 -4.18
N TYR A 420 -4.80 -4.17 -4.34
CA TYR A 420 -6.16 -3.69 -4.57
C TYR A 420 -6.71 -4.18 -5.91
N ASP A 421 -5.90 -4.07 -6.97
CA ASP A 421 -6.22 -4.57 -8.32
C ASP A 421 -6.40 -6.11 -8.35
N ARG A 422 -5.75 -6.83 -7.41
CA ARG A 422 -5.92 -8.29 -7.18
C ARG A 422 -7.07 -8.67 -6.24
N GLY A 423 -7.70 -7.71 -5.57
CA GLY A 423 -8.76 -7.96 -4.58
C GLY A 423 -8.28 -8.43 -3.20
N ASN A 424 -6.99 -8.32 -2.86
CA ASN A 424 -6.46 -8.69 -1.54
C ASN A 424 -6.56 -7.51 -0.55
N TYR A 425 -7.78 -7.03 -0.29
CA TYR A 425 -8.04 -5.78 0.41
C TYR A 425 -7.49 -5.72 1.85
N SER A 426 -7.36 -6.86 2.52
CA SER A 426 -6.75 -6.95 3.86
C SER A 426 -5.27 -6.54 3.88
N GLU A 427 -4.49 -6.91 2.87
CA GLU A 427 -3.08 -6.50 2.78
C GLU A 427 -2.95 -5.06 2.27
N VAL A 428 -3.88 -4.60 1.41
CA VAL A 428 -3.96 -3.19 0.99
C VAL A 428 -3.99 -2.25 2.19
N GLN A 429 -4.83 -2.54 3.20
CA GLN A 429 -4.96 -1.68 4.37
C GLN A 429 -3.60 -1.49 5.07
N ALA A 430 -2.85 -2.56 5.31
CA ALA A 430 -1.55 -2.49 5.97
C ALA A 430 -0.52 -1.68 5.15
N HIS A 431 -0.41 -1.94 3.85
CA HIS A 431 0.57 -1.27 2.99
C HIS A 431 0.19 0.19 2.68
N ALA A 432 -1.08 0.49 2.45
CA ALA A 432 -1.59 1.86 2.28
C ALA A 432 -1.41 2.67 3.56
N ARG A 433 -1.68 2.07 4.74
CA ARG A 433 -1.43 2.72 6.04
C ARG A 433 0.04 3.06 6.24
N ASN A 434 0.94 2.14 5.92
CA ASN A 434 2.38 2.36 6.03
C ASN A 434 2.83 3.53 5.13
N ALA A 435 2.38 3.54 3.87
CA ALA A 435 2.64 4.64 2.94
C ALA A 435 2.09 5.99 3.46
N PHE A 436 0.86 6.02 3.97
CA PHE A 436 0.26 7.23 4.56
C PHE A 436 1.10 7.79 5.70
N VAL A 437 1.54 6.95 6.64
CA VAL A 437 2.35 7.37 7.80
C VAL A 437 3.69 7.93 7.34
N LEU A 438 4.38 7.25 6.43
CA LEU A 438 5.69 7.68 5.92
C LEU A 438 5.60 8.98 5.10
N TYR A 439 4.64 9.09 4.18
CA TYR A 439 4.40 10.33 3.42
C TYR A 439 4.02 11.51 4.33
N THR A 440 3.24 11.27 5.38
CA THR A 440 2.87 12.30 6.36
C THR A 440 4.11 12.80 7.11
N HIS A 441 5.02 11.90 7.51
CA HIS A 441 6.25 12.25 8.23
C HIS A 441 7.14 13.21 7.44
N VAL A 442 7.32 12.95 6.14
CA VAL A 442 8.17 13.73 5.22
C VAL A 442 7.44 14.90 4.54
N GLY A 443 6.19 15.18 4.91
CA GLY A 443 5.40 16.31 4.39
C GLY A 443 4.84 16.14 2.96
N ARG A 444 4.84 14.92 2.40
CA ARG A 444 4.25 14.56 1.09
C ARG A 444 2.72 14.50 1.18
N THR A 445 2.08 15.66 1.39
CA THR A 445 0.64 15.75 1.74
C THR A 445 -0.33 15.28 0.65
N VAL A 446 0.05 15.31 -0.63
CA VAL A 446 -0.80 14.86 -1.74
C VAL A 446 -0.77 13.33 -1.83
N GLU A 447 0.41 12.76 -1.70
CA GLU A 447 0.68 11.33 -1.72
C GLU A 447 0.11 10.64 -0.46
N ALA A 448 0.24 11.29 0.70
CA ALA A 448 -0.44 10.86 1.93
C ALA A 448 -1.96 10.74 1.72
N LYS A 449 -2.62 11.77 1.18
CA LYS A 449 -4.08 11.72 0.88
C LYS A 449 -4.45 10.62 -0.13
N ARG A 450 -3.59 10.32 -1.10
CA ARG A 450 -3.80 9.19 -2.02
C ARG A 450 -3.72 7.85 -1.31
N ALA A 451 -2.74 7.67 -0.40
CA ALA A 451 -2.61 6.48 0.41
C ALA A 451 -3.78 6.31 1.41
N GLU A 452 -4.19 7.38 2.09
CA GLU A 452 -5.38 7.43 2.96
C GLU A 452 -6.67 7.05 2.21
N SER A 453 -6.86 7.60 1.00
CA SER A 453 -8.01 7.24 0.17
C SER A 453 -7.99 5.78 -0.28
N LEU A 454 -6.80 5.21 -0.56
CA LEU A 454 -6.66 3.80 -0.92
C LEU A 454 -6.96 2.87 0.27
N GLU A 455 -6.51 3.25 1.47
CA GLU A 455 -6.83 2.58 2.74
C GLU A 455 -8.35 2.54 2.98
N ALA A 456 -9.02 3.69 2.91
CA ALA A 456 -10.46 3.81 3.11
C ALA A 456 -11.31 3.07 2.05
N ASN A 457 -10.84 3.04 0.80
CA ASN A 457 -11.48 2.27 -0.27
C ASN A 457 -11.36 0.76 -0.02
N ALA A 458 -10.21 0.28 0.49
CA ALA A 458 -10.01 -1.12 0.84
C ALA A 458 -10.88 -1.55 2.03
N GLU A 459 -10.99 -0.72 3.09
CA GLU A 459 -11.91 -0.96 4.21
C GLU A 459 -13.38 -1.02 3.76
N SER A 460 -13.75 -0.14 2.83
CA SER A 460 -15.06 -0.15 2.19
C SER A 460 -15.30 -1.42 1.36
N MET A 461 -14.28 -1.92 0.64
CA MET A 461 -14.38 -3.20 -0.08
C MET A 461 -14.56 -4.40 0.86
N ILE A 462 -13.76 -4.51 1.93
CA ILE A 462 -13.88 -5.59 2.93
C ILE A 462 -15.29 -5.61 3.52
N SER A 463 -15.81 -4.43 3.86
CA SER A 463 -17.17 -4.27 4.40
C SER A 463 -18.24 -4.69 3.38
N ALA A 464 -18.09 -4.28 2.11
CA ALA A 464 -19.03 -4.63 1.05
C ALA A 464 -19.08 -6.14 0.77
N GLU A 465 -17.93 -6.83 0.77
CA GLU A 465 -17.86 -8.27 0.58
C GLU A 465 -18.42 -9.06 1.77
N PHE A 466 -18.16 -8.59 2.99
CA PHE A 466 -18.79 -9.15 4.19
C PHE A 466 -20.33 -9.07 4.12
N PHE A 467 -20.87 -7.89 3.79
CA PHE A 467 -22.32 -7.70 3.66
C PHE A 467 -22.92 -8.47 2.47
N TYR A 468 -22.20 -8.62 1.36
CA TYR A 468 -22.62 -9.45 0.23
C TYR A 468 -22.77 -10.92 0.62
N ASN A 469 -21.77 -11.50 1.27
CA ASN A 469 -21.82 -12.88 1.74
C ASN A 469 -22.92 -13.08 2.81
N LYS A 470 -23.10 -12.09 3.70
CA LYS A 470 -24.15 -12.10 4.74
C LYS A 470 -25.56 -12.04 4.14
N SER A 471 -25.78 -11.15 3.16
CA SER A 471 -27.05 -11.02 2.45
C SER A 471 -27.40 -12.29 1.67
N LEU A 472 -26.44 -12.84 0.93
CA LEU A 472 -26.62 -14.10 0.21
C LEU A 472 -27.01 -15.26 1.15
N ALA A 473 -26.30 -15.42 2.26
CA ALA A 473 -26.60 -16.48 3.24
C ALA A 473 -27.98 -16.32 3.90
N TYR A 474 -28.42 -15.08 4.16
CA TYR A 474 -29.78 -14.82 4.66
C TYR A 474 -30.85 -15.09 3.61
N PHE A 475 -30.62 -14.71 2.35
CA PHE A 475 -31.52 -15.01 1.23
C PHE A 475 -31.70 -16.53 1.05
N GLU A 476 -30.61 -17.29 1.00
CA GLU A 476 -30.62 -18.75 0.91
C GLU A 476 -31.31 -19.42 2.12
N SER A 477 -31.29 -18.78 3.29
CA SER A 477 -31.96 -19.24 4.52
C SER A 477 -33.44 -18.81 4.63
N GLY A 478 -33.96 -18.03 3.68
CA GLY A 478 -35.33 -17.48 3.73
C GLY A 478 -35.51 -16.31 4.72
N LEU A 479 -34.42 -15.76 5.28
CA LEU A 479 -34.41 -14.58 6.14
C LEU A 479 -34.38 -13.31 5.28
N LEU A 480 -35.49 -13.05 4.59
CA LEU A 480 -35.53 -12.08 3.49
C LEU A 480 -35.34 -10.63 3.94
N ASN A 481 -35.92 -10.23 5.07
CA ASN A 481 -35.77 -8.86 5.59
C ASN A 481 -34.32 -8.61 6.04
N GLU A 482 -33.70 -9.56 6.72
CA GLU A 482 -32.30 -9.50 7.12
C GLU A 482 -31.36 -9.51 5.90
N SER A 483 -31.74 -10.20 4.82
CA SER A 483 -31.05 -10.15 3.52
C SER A 483 -31.11 -8.77 2.89
N ILE A 484 -32.29 -8.12 2.90
CA ILE A 484 -32.51 -6.76 2.38
C ILE A 484 -31.65 -5.76 3.14
N GLU A 485 -31.70 -5.76 4.49
CA GLU A 485 -30.90 -4.87 5.34
C GLU A 485 -29.38 -5.07 5.08
N ALA A 486 -28.92 -6.31 5.01
CA ALA A 486 -27.52 -6.62 4.69
C ALA A 486 -27.13 -6.14 3.29
N ALA A 487 -28.02 -6.28 2.29
CA ALA A 487 -27.78 -5.79 0.94
C ALA A 487 -27.69 -4.27 0.88
N GLU A 488 -28.54 -3.54 1.62
CA GLU A 488 -28.51 -2.08 1.68
C GLU A 488 -27.20 -1.53 2.27
N GLU A 489 -26.73 -2.10 3.38
CA GLU A 489 -25.44 -1.71 3.95
C GLU A 489 -24.28 -2.05 3.00
N GLY A 490 -24.30 -3.26 2.41
CA GLY A 490 -23.32 -3.64 1.39
C GLY A 490 -23.26 -2.67 0.21
N ILE A 491 -24.42 -2.16 -0.27
CA ILE A 491 -24.50 -1.19 -1.38
C ILE A 491 -23.82 0.13 -1.02
N LYS A 492 -23.99 0.62 0.22
CA LYS A 492 -23.33 1.85 0.69
C LYS A 492 -21.82 1.70 0.64
N HIS A 493 -21.29 0.60 1.18
CA HIS A 493 -19.87 0.29 1.18
C HIS A 493 -19.31 0.06 -0.24
N ALA A 494 -20.01 -0.70 -1.09
CA ALA A 494 -19.58 -0.93 -2.48
C ALA A 494 -19.51 0.37 -3.30
N ARG A 495 -20.45 1.30 -3.07
CA ARG A 495 -20.43 2.63 -3.71
C ARG A 495 -19.32 3.53 -3.16
N ALA A 496 -19.05 3.49 -1.86
CA ALA A 496 -17.93 4.22 -1.25
C ALA A 496 -16.58 3.79 -1.86
N ALA A 497 -16.39 2.48 -2.08
CA ALA A 497 -15.23 1.92 -2.77
C ALA A 497 -15.22 2.12 -4.30
N GLY A 498 -16.27 2.72 -4.89
CA GLY A 498 -16.42 2.86 -6.35
C GLY A 498 -16.69 1.55 -7.11
N ASN A 499 -16.95 0.43 -6.41
CA ASN A 499 -17.15 -0.88 -7.02
C ASN A 499 -18.60 -1.06 -7.51
N THR A 500 -18.85 -0.57 -8.72
CA THR A 500 -20.15 -0.66 -9.40
C THR A 500 -20.61 -2.11 -9.59
N GLY A 501 -19.69 -3.03 -9.95
CA GLY A 501 -20.01 -4.44 -10.18
C GLY A 501 -20.55 -5.14 -8.93
N LEU A 502 -19.92 -4.94 -7.77
CA LEU A 502 -20.40 -5.47 -6.50
C LEU A 502 -21.70 -4.78 -6.07
N SER A 503 -21.80 -3.45 -6.22
CA SER A 503 -23.06 -2.72 -5.96
C SER A 503 -24.22 -3.26 -6.80
N THR A 504 -24.01 -3.62 -8.07
CA THR A 504 -25.05 -4.22 -8.92
C THR A 504 -25.45 -5.61 -8.44
N LYS A 505 -24.49 -6.47 -8.04
CA LYS A 505 -24.80 -7.79 -7.47
C LYS A 505 -25.65 -7.68 -6.21
N LEU A 506 -25.28 -6.78 -5.29
CA LEU A 506 -26.04 -6.52 -4.07
C LEU A 506 -27.43 -5.96 -4.35
N SER A 507 -27.55 -4.98 -5.26
CA SER A 507 -28.86 -4.44 -5.67
C SER A 507 -29.75 -5.51 -6.31
N LYS A 508 -29.16 -6.48 -7.02
CA LYS A 508 -29.89 -7.64 -7.55
C LYS A 508 -30.45 -8.51 -6.41
N ILE A 509 -29.60 -8.96 -5.48
CA ILE A 509 -30.04 -9.77 -4.32
C ILE A 509 -31.13 -9.04 -3.54
N LYS A 510 -30.97 -7.72 -3.31
CA LYS A 510 -31.98 -6.89 -2.66
C LYS A 510 -33.33 -6.98 -3.38
N SER A 511 -33.36 -6.75 -4.69
CA SER A 511 -34.59 -6.77 -5.48
C SER A 511 -35.26 -8.16 -5.55
N GLU A 512 -34.46 -9.24 -5.57
CA GLU A 512 -34.97 -10.61 -5.52
C GLU A 512 -35.54 -10.94 -4.12
N ALA A 513 -34.95 -10.40 -3.05
CA ALA A 513 -35.47 -10.54 -1.68
C ALA A 513 -36.74 -9.71 -1.43
N GLU A 514 -36.79 -8.45 -1.90
CA GLU A 514 -37.98 -7.59 -1.85
C GLU A 514 -39.16 -8.27 -2.58
N LEU A 515 -38.94 -8.74 -3.82
CA LEU A 515 -39.95 -9.47 -4.57
C LEU A 515 -40.37 -10.77 -3.86
N SER A 516 -39.44 -11.48 -3.21
CA SER A 516 -39.75 -12.70 -2.46
C SER A 516 -40.65 -12.42 -1.24
N CYS A 517 -40.44 -11.31 -0.53
CA CYS A 517 -41.34 -10.86 0.55
C CYS A 517 -42.74 -10.59 0.00
N ASP A 518 -42.85 -9.77 -1.06
CA ASP A 518 -44.14 -9.43 -1.68
C ASP A 518 -44.89 -10.69 -2.13
N CYS A 519 -44.21 -11.68 -2.72
CA CYS A 519 -44.83 -12.93 -3.16
C CYS A 519 -45.37 -13.76 -2.00
N LEU A 520 -44.61 -13.86 -0.90
CA LEU A 520 -45.02 -14.61 0.29
C LEU A 520 -46.19 -13.94 1.01
N GLU A 521 -46.20 -12.61 1.12
CA GLU A 521 -47.34 -11.86 1.66
C GLU A 521 -48.59 -12.03 0.79
N ASN A 522 -48.48 -11.88 -0.54
CA ASN A 522 -49.61 -12.09 -1.45
C ASN A 522 -50.12 -13.54 -1.40
N LEU A 523 -49.26 -14.55 -1.25
CA LEU A 523 -49.69 -15.95 -1.09
C LEU A 523 -50.39 -16.19 0.27
N ALA A 524 -49.91 -15.56 1.35
CA ALA A 524 -50.54 -15.65 2.66
C ALA A 524 -51.93 -14.99 2.67
N ASP A 525 -52.07 -13.81 2.06
CA ASP A 525 -53.34 -13.12 1.89
C ASP A 525 -54.27 -13.91 0.94
N ALA A 526 -53.77 -14.49 -0.15
CA ALA A 526 -54.56 -15.34 -1.04
C ALA A 526 -55.18 -16.53 -0.30
N LYS A 527 -54.38 -17.26 0.50
CA LYS A 527 -54.84 -18.36 1.36
C LYS A 527 -55.89 -17.88 2.36
N ARG A 528 -55.63 -16.74 3.02
CA ARG A 528 -56.56 -16.14 3.99
C ARG A 528 -57.88 -15.71 3.35
N PHE A 529 -57.87 -15.09 2.18
CA PHE A 529 -59.10 -14.69 1.48
C PHE A 529 -59.87 -15.92 0.98
N TYR A 530 -59.17 -16.94 0.49
CA TYR A 530 -59.73 -18.23 0.08
C TYR A 530 -60.46 -18.92 1.25
N ASP A 531 -59.81 -19.05 2.40
CA ASP A 531 -60.39 -19.67 3.61
C ASP A 531 -61.62 -18.92 4.16
N ASN A 532 -61.78 -17.63 3.82
CA ASN A 532 -62.91 -16.80 4.23
C ASN A 532 -63.97 -16.60 3.12
N GLY A 533 -63.81 -17.24 1.95
CA GLY A 533 -64.75 -17.13 0.82
C GLY A 533 -64.72 -15.79 0.07
N PHE A 534 -63.64 -15.01 0.19
CA PHE A 534 -63.46 -13.75 -0.55
C PHE A 534 -62.76 -13.99 -1.89
N TRP A 535 -63.41 -14.75 -2.79
CA TRP A 535 -62.81 -15.33 -4.00
C TRP A 535 -62.12 -14.32 -4.93
N LEU A 536 -62.68 -13.12 -5.11
CA LEU A 536 -62.06 -12.08 -5.94
C LEU A 536 -60.71 -11.61 -5.38
N ASN A 537 -60.65 -11.38 -4.06
CA ASN A 537 -59.41 -10.99 -3.41
C ASN A 537 -58.41 -12.15 -3.40
N ALA A 538 -58.89 -13.38 -3.19
CA ALA A 538 -58.08 -14.59 -3.25
C ALA A 538 -57.42 -14.76 -4.63
N SER A 539 -58.18 -14.58 -5.72
CA SER A 539 -57.67 -14.65 -7.09
C SER A 539 -56.63 -13.56 -7.39
N ILE A 540 -56.93 -12.29 -7.05
CA ILE A 540 -56.01 -11.16 -7.31
C ILE A 540 -54.69 -11.32 -6.54
N SER A 541 -54.74 -11.69 -5.26
CA SER A 541 -53.52 -11.93 -4.47
C SER A 541 -52.76 -13.16 -4.97
N ALA A 542 -53.47 -14.23 -5.36
CA ALA A 542 -52.84 -15.43 -5.93
C ALA A 542 -52.17 -15.17 -7.29
N GLU A 543 -52.75 -14.31 -8.14
CA GLU A 543 -52.17 -13.89 -9.42
C GLU A 543 -50.84 -13.15 -9.22
N ARG A 544 -50.79 -12.18 -8.29
CA ARG A 544 -49.57 -11.44 -7.95
C ARG A 544 -48.47 -12.35 -7.40
N ALA A 545 -48.83 -13.27 -6.51
CA ALA A 545 -47.89 -14.26 -5.99
C ALA A 545 -47.37 -15.18 -7.10
N TYR A 546 -48.26 -15.64 -8.01
CA TYR A 546 -47.88 -16.48 -9.15
C TYR A 546 -46.90 -15.78 -10.10
N GLU A 547 -47.19 -14.54 -10.52
CA GLU A 547 -46.33 -13.76 -11.43
C GLU A 547 -44.94 -13.53 -10.83
N GLY A 548 -44.88 -13.16 -9.55
CA GLY A 548 -43.63 -12.91 -8.85
C GLY A 548 -42.83 -14.19 -8.58
N PHE A 549 -43.44 -15.29 -8.10
CA PHE A 549 -42.74 -16.57 -7.95
C PHE A 549 -42.28 -17.16 -9.30
N THR A 550 -43.03 -16.93 -10.37
CA THR A 550 -42.60 -17.30 -11.74
C THR A 550 -41.35 -16.50 -12.15
N THR A 551 -41.33 -15.20 -11.84
CA THR A 551 -40.17 -14.31 -12.10
C THR A 551 -38.94 -14.73 -11.29
N LEU A 552 -39.13 -15.18 -10.04
CA LEU A 552 -38.09 -15.71 -9.16
C LEU A 552 -37.68 -17.17 -9.48
N GLY A 553 -38.41 -17.86 -10.37
CA GLY A 553 -38.18 -19.28 -10.68
C GLY A 553 -38.60 -20.27 -9.58
N VAL A 554 -39.38 -19.84 -8.58
CA VAL A 554 -39.79 -20.65 -7.42
C VAL A 554 -41.03 -21.47 -7.76
N GLN A 555 -40.84 -22.46 -8.65
CA GLN A 555 -41.94 -23.15 -9.33
C GLN A 555 -42.97 -23.80 -8.39
N GLY A 556 -42.55 -24.37 -7.26
CA GLY A 556 -43.50 -24.99 -6.31
C GLY A 556 -44.48 -24.02 -5.66
N LEU A 557 -44.05 -22.78 -5.35
CA LEU A 557 -44.93 -21.74 -4.81
C LEU A 557 -45.73 -21.03 -5.92
N ALA A 558 -45.17 -20.94 -7.13
CA ALA A 558 -45.92 -20.51 -8.30
C ALA A 558 -47.09 -21.48 -8.59
N ASP A 559 -46.85 -22.79 -8.65
CA ASP A 559 -47.89 -23.80 -8.87
C ASP A 559 -48.98 -23.78 -7.78
N GLU A 560 -48.61 -23.57 -6.51
CA GLU A 560 -49.57 -23.39 -5.41
C GLU A 560 -50.43 -22.12 -5.60
N SER A 561 -49.79 -21.00 -5.92
CA SER A 561 -50.47 -19.72 -6.19
C SER A 561 -51.43 -19.84 -7.37
N LEU A 562 -50.98 -20.43 -8.48
CA LEU A 562 -51.79 -20.68 -9.67
C LEU A 562 -53.02 -21.53 -9.35
N ARG A 563 -52.88 -22.55 -8.50
CA ARG A 563 -53.99 -23.39 -8.06
C ARG A 563 -55.03 -22.61 -7.25
N ILE A 564 -54.61 -21.78 -6.30
CA ILE A 564 -55.54 -20.93 -5.52
C ILE A 564 -56.28 -19.97 -6.45
N LYS A 565 -55.59 -19.37 -7.43
CA LYS A 565 -56.18 -18.51 -8.46
C LYS A 565 -57.24 -19.26 -9.27
N GLN A 566 -56.88 -20.39 -9.87
CA GLN A 566 -57.78 -21.19 -10.72
C GLN A 566 -59.04 -21.64 -9.98
N VAL A 567 -58.91 -22.10 -8.74
CA VAL A 567 -60.08 -22.52 -7.94
C VAL A 567 -60.96 -21.31 -7.61
N SER A 568 -60.38 -20.18 -7.23
CA SER A 568 -61.14 -18.94 -6.94
C SER A 568 -61.87 -18.40 -8.18
N ASP A 569 -61.21 -18.40 -9.35
CA ASP A 569 -61.79 -17.99 -10.64
C ASP A 569 -62.96 -18.90 -11.05
N ASN A 570 -62.80 -20.21 -10.86
CA ASN A 570 -63.87 -21.18 -11.11
C ASN A 570 -65.07 -20.95 -10.17
N ILE A 571 -64.85 -20.72 -8.88
CA ILE A 571 -65.95 -20.44 -7.93
C ILE A 571 -66.69 -19.16 -8.30
N MET A 572 -65.99 -18.05 -8.59
CA MET A 572 -66.63 -16.80 -9.01
C MET A 572 -67.46 -16.97 -10.29
N THR A 573 -66.95 -17.76 -11.24
CA THR A 573 -67.68 -18.07 -12.49
C THR A 573 -68.91 -18.93 -12.19
N GLY A 574 -68.79 -19.91 -11.29
CA GLY A 574 -69.91 -20.70 -10.76
C GLY A 574 -70.98 -19.84 -10.10
N GLU A 575 -70.61 -18.96 -9.17
CA GLU A 575 -71.51 -18.03 -8.48
C GLU A 575 -72.22 -17.09 -9.46
N THR A 576 -71.50 -16.57 -10.46
CA THR A 576 -72.06 -15.67 -11.48
C THR A 576 -73.09 -16.40 -12.36
N LEU A 577 -72.77 -17.60 -12.84
CA LEU A 577 -73.67 -18.43 -13.63
C LEU A 577 -74.86 -18.94 -12.81
N PHE A 578 -74.68 -19.18 -11.52
CA PHE A 578 -75.77 -19.52 -10.60
C PHE A 578 -76.74 -18.35 -10.43
N ALA A 579 -76.21 -17.14 -10.20
CA ALA A 579 -77.02 -15.92 -10.12
C ALA A 579 -77.78 -15.66 -11.43
N GLN A 580 -77.14 -15.85 -12.59
CA GLN A 580 -77.79 -15.79 -13.90
C GLN A 580 -78.90 -16.84 -14.04
N ALA A 581 -78.66 -18.09 -13.63
CA ALA A 581 -79.69 -19.14 -13.67
C ALA A 581 -80.91 -18.79 -12.79
N VAL A 582 -80.69 -18.17 -11.63
CA VAL A 582 -81.77 -17.65 -10.76
C VAL A 582 -82.55 -16.52 -11.45
N GLU A 583 -81.88 -15.55 -12.07
CA GLU A 583 -82.53 -14.45 -12.82
C GLU A 583 -83.32 -14.98 -14.03
N GLU A 584 -82.74 -15.88 -14.82
CA GLU A 584 -83.39 -16.53 -15.95
C GLU A 584 -84.61 -17.38 -15.52
N THR A 585 -84.57 -17.98 -14.33
CA THR A 585 -85.70 -18.69 -13.74
C THR A 585 -86.84 -17.75 -13.33
N LEU A 586 -86.50 -16.55 -12.82
CA LEU A 586 -87.47 -15.49 -12.48
C LEU A 586 -88.12 -14.88 -13.72
N ASP A 587 -87.37 -14.73 -14.82
CA ASP A 587 -87.82 -14.27 -16.14
C ASP A 587 -88.58 -15.33 -16.97
N GLU A 588 -88.81 -16.52 -16.41
CA GLU A 588 -89.42 -17.68 -17.08
C GLU A 588 -88.63 -18.24 -18.29
N ARG A 589 -87.33 -17.93 -18.39
CA ARG A 589 -86.40 -18.41 -19.44
C ARG A 589 -85.77 -19.78 -19.09
N TYR A 590 -86.60 -20.78 -18.82
CA TYR A 590 -86.18 -22.07 -18.22
C TYR A 590 -85.07 -22.82 -18.96
N THR A 591 -85.10 -22.89 -20.29
CA THR A 591 -84.04 -23.58 -21.06
C THR A 591 -82.69 -22.85 -20.99
N SER A 592 -82.69 -21.52 -20.83
CA SER A 592 -81.46 -20.77 -20.54
C SER A 592 -80.99 -21.06 -19.12
N ALA A 593 -81.91 -21.02 -18.14
CA ALA A 593 -81.58 -21.30 -16.74
C ALA A 593 -80.98 -22.71 -16.51
N GLU A 594 -81.49 -23.74 -17.20
CA GLU A 594 -80.89 -25.09 -17.15
C GLU A 594 -79.47 -25.13 -17.70
N ILE A 595 -79.17 -24.39 -18.77
CA ILE A 595 -77.83 -24.29 -19.36
C ILE A 595 -76.89 -23.52 -18.40
N SER A 596 -77.32 -22.36 -17.90
CA SER A 596 -76.57 -21.55 -16.94
C SER A 596 -76.27 -22.32 -15.65
N LEU A 597 -77.23 -23.11 -15.14
CA LEU A 597 -77.04 -23.96 -13.98
C LEU A 597 -76.09 -25.13 -14.24
N ALA A 598 -76.21 -25.81 -15.38
CA ALA A 598 -75.32 -26.90 -15.74
C ALA A 598 -73.86 -26.41 -15.88
N SER A 599 -73.67 -25.23 -16.49
CA SER A 599 -72.36 -24.57 -16.57
C SER A 599 -71.84 -24.16 -15.20
N SER A 600 -72.67 -23.61 -14.32
CA SER A 600 -72.30 -23.28 -12.93
C SER A 600 -71.80 -24.52 -12.17
N ALA A 601 -72.52 -25.65 -12.26
CA ALA A 601 -72.12 -26.92 -11.65
C ALA A 601 -70.81 -27.50 -12.23
N GLU A 602 -70.53 -27.27 -13.51
CA GLU A 602 -69.25 -27.64 -14.13
C GLU A 602 -68.08 -26.85 -13.50
N PHE A 603 -68.24 -25.53 -13.33
CA PHE A 603 -67.23 -24.67 -12.70
C PHE A 603 -67.01 -25.00 -11.21
N TYR A 604 -68.06 -25.25 -10.43
CA TYR A 604 -67.91 -25.73 -9.04
C TYR A 604 -67.22 -27.12 -8.98
N GLY A 605 -67.51 -28.00 -9.94
CA GLY A 605 -66.82 -29.28 -10.10
C GLY A 605 -65.32 -29.11 -10.38
N LEU A 606 -64.94 -28.18 -11.24
CA LEU A 606 -63.54 -27.81 -11.51
C LEU A 606 -62.85 -27.13 -10.30
N ALA A 607 -63.62 -26.47 -9.43
CA ALA A 607 -63.14 -25.96 -8.15
C ALA A 607 -62.98 -27.04 -7.06
N GLY A 608 -63.40 -28.28 -7.31
CA GLY A 608 -63.36 -29.38 -6.34
C GLY A 608 -64.53 -29.44 -5.36
N TYR A 609 -65.54 -28.58 -5.53
CA TYR A 609 -66.81 -28.64 -4.81
C TYR A 609 -67.68 -29.76 -5.42
N ALA A 610 -67.33 -31.00 -5.08
CA ALA A 610 -67.91 -32.22 -5.67
C ALA A 610 -69.08 -32.83 -4.87
N ASP A 611 -69.75 -32.06 -4.00
CA ASP A 611 -70.98 -32.51 -3.36
C ASP A 611 -72.18 -32.29 -4.29
N LYS A 612 -72.39 -33.26 -5.18
CA LYS A 612 -73.38 -33.23 -6.26
C LYS A 612 -74.84 -33.15 -5.80
N ASP A 613 -75.12 -33.32 -4.50
CA ASP A 613 -76.48 -33.50 -4.01
C ASP A 613 -76.99 -32.30 -3.19
N GLY A 614 -76.14 -31.33 -2.80
CA GLY A 614 -76.54 -30.19 -1.96
C GLY A 614 -77.29 -29.08 -2.72
N GLU A 615 -76.60 -28.40 -3.64
CA GLU A 615 -77.15 -27.24 -4.36
C GLU A 615 -78.04 -27.67 -5.54
N LEU A 616 -77.76 -28.84 -6.13
CA LEU A 616 -78.63 -29.51 -7.07
C LEU A 616 -79.97 -29.89 -6.43
N ALA A 617 -80.00 -30.36 -5.18
CA ALA A 617 -81.26 -30.55 -4.45
C ALA A 617 -81.94 -29.22 -4.09
N ALA A 618 -81.19 -28.14 -3.86
CA ALA A 618 -81.78 -26.82 -3.64
C ALA A 618 -82.52 -26.33 -4.89
N LEU A 619 -81.94 -26.43 -6.09
CA LEU A 619 -82.65 -26.06 -7.32
C LEU A 619 -83.67 -27.10 -7.80
N GLU A 620 -83.44 -28.40 -7.62
CA GLU A 620 -84.51 -29.40 -7.78
C GLU A 620 -85.68 -29.07 -6.84
N SER A 621 -85.45 -28.59 -5.63
CA SER A 621 -86.55 -28.19 -4.74
C SER A 621 -87.32 -26.98 -5.27
N VAL A 622 -86.64 -25.98 -5.85
CA VAL A 622 -87.28 -24.78 -6.45
C VAL A 622 -88.04 -25.13 -7.74
N ILE A 623 -87.47 -25.99 -8.59
CA ILE A 623 -88.08 -26.49 -9.83
C ILE A 623 -89.27 -27.40 -9.49
N ASN A 624 -89.13 -28.36 -8.56
CA ASN A 624 -90.20 -29.23 -8.08
C ASN A 624 -91.29 -28.46 -7.31
N TRP A 625 -90.97 -27.32 -6.68
CA TRP A 625 -91.99 -26.46 -6.06
C TRP A 625 -93.03 -25.99 -7.09
N ARG A 626 -92.66 -25.84 -8.38
CA ARG A 626 -93.61 -25.52 -9.45
C ARG A 626 -94.47 -26.72 -9.89
N VAL A 627 -94.00 -27.96 -9.75
CA VAL A 627 -94.85 -29.16 -9.92
C VAL A 627 -95.94 -29.19 -8.84
N PHE A 628 -95.59 -28.85 -7.60
CA PHE A 628 -96.55 -28.75 -6.50
C PHE A 628 -97.51 -27.54 -6.64
N ARG A 629 -96.99 -26.38 -7.08
CA ARG A 629 -97.75 -25.12 -7.23
C ARG A 629 -98.82 -25.17 -8.34
N LYS A 630 -98.75 -26.12 -9.28
CA LYS A 630 -99.73 -26.28 -10.36
C LYS A 630 -100.98 -27.09 -9.99
N THR A 631 -101.02 -27.77 -8.84
CA THR A 631 -102.13 -28.70 -8.53
C THR A 631 -102.99 -28.33 -7.31
N TRP A 632 -102.46 -27.90 -6.15
CA TRP A 632 -103.30 -27.65 -4.96
C TRP A 632 -102.80 -26.50 -4.04
N MET A 633 -103.47 -25.34 -4.05
CA MET A 633 -103.94 -24.58 -2.84
C MET A 633 -104.55 -23.20 -3.21
N PRO A 634 -105.53 -22.66 -2.43
CA PRO A 634 -106.11 -21.34 -2.67
C PRO A 634 -105.22 -20.17 -2.21
N ARG A 635 -105.39 -19.00 -2.86
CA ARG A 635 -104.59 -17.77 -2.66
C ARG A 635 -104.48 -17.22 -1.22
N ALA A 636 -105.31 -17.66 -0.28
CA ALA A 636 -105.31 -17.18 1.10
C ALA A 636 -104.07 -17.61 1.91
N PHE A 637 -103.48 -18.78 1.62
CA PHE A 637 -102.34 -19.30 2.40
C PHE A 637 -101.01 -18.60 2.06
N TYR A 638 -100.89 -18.09 0.83
CA TYR A 638 -99.69 -17.38 0.36
C TYR A 638 -99.48 -16.05 1.12
N LEU A 639 -100.56 -15.35 1.47
CA LEU A 639 -100.48 -14.13 2.27
C LEU A 639 -99.98 -14.43 3.69
N PHE A 640 -100.36 -15.57 4.26
CA PHE A 640 -99.96 -15.99 5.61
C PHE A 640 -98.47 -16.36 5.68
N ILE A 641 -97.96 -17.10 4.68
CA ILE A 641 -96.53 -17.45 4.61
C ILE A 641 -95.67 -16.22 4.29
N VAL A 642 -96.10 -15.32 3.39
CA VAL A 642 -95.36 -14.07 3.11
C VAL A 642 -95.33 -13.17 4.35
N LEU A 643 -96.42 -13.08 5.12
CA LEU A 643 -96.42 -12.36 6.41
C LEU A 643 -95.52 -13.02 7.46
N MET A 644 -95.50 -14.36 7.53
CA MET A 644 -94.64 -15.09 8.47
C MET A 644 -93.15 -15.01 8.10
N LEU A 645 -92.80 -15.04 6.81
CA LEU A 645 -91.42 -14.82 6.34
C LEU A 645 -90.98 -13.35 6.49
N MET A 646 -91.87 -12.39 6.25
CA MET A 646 -91.62 -10.97 6.58
C MET A 646 -91.40 -10.78 8.09
N SER A 647 -92.09 -11.55 8.93
CA SER A 647 -91.90 -11.55 10.40
C SER A 647 -90.60 -12.22 10.85
N PHE A 648 -90.11 -13.22 10.11
CA PHE A 648 -88.78 -13.80 10.36
C PHE A 648 -87.65 -12.87 9.89
N LEU A 649 -87.83 -12.17 8.76
CA LEU A 649 -86.84 -11.22 8.24
C LEU A 649 -86.75 -9.93 9.06
N THR A 650 -87.84 -9.50 9.70
CA THR A 650 -87.84 -8.35 10.64
C THR A 650 -87.33 -8.69 12.06
N LEU A 651 -87.06 -9.96 12.36
CA LEU A 651 -86.39 -10.38 13.61
C LEU A 651 -84.86 -10.47 13.48
N PHE A 652 -84.30 -10.47 12.26
CA PHE A 652 -82.85 -10.53 12.03
C PHE A 652 -82.24 -9.20 11.52
N LEU A 653 -83.07 -8.27 11.05
CA LEU A 653 -82.68 -6.91 10.64
C LEU A 653 -83.37 -5.84 11.49
N ASN A 654 -83.02 -5.81 12.78
CA ASN A 654 -83.34 -4.72 13.69
C ASN A 654 -82.16 -4.39 14.62
N LEU A 655 -80.99 -4.14 14.03
CA LEU A 655 -80.03 -3.21 14.63
C LEU A 655 -79.85 -2.00 13.70
N VAL A 656 -80.46 -0.91 14.16
CA VAL A 656 -80.47 0.45 13.61
C VAL A 656 -79.11 0.86 13.01
N PHE A 657 -79.10 1.29 11.74
CA PHE A 657 -78.88 2.71 11.39
C PHE A 657 -79.20 3.00 9.92
N HIS A 658 -80.07 3.98 9.68
CA HIS A 658 -80.17 4.69 8.42
C HIS A 658 -79.80 6.15 8.70
N VAL A 659 -78.64 6.61 8.19
CA VAL A 659 -78.26 8.01 8.23
C VAL A 659 -77.83 8.43 6.83
N GLN A 660 -78.68 9.23 6.20
CA GLN A 660 -78.27 10.09 5.10
C GLN A 660 -78.32 11.53 5.60
N ILE A 661 -77.16 12.19 5.68
CA ILE A 661 -76.94 13.58 5.27
C ILE A 661 -75.42 13.83 5.19
N ARG A 662 -75.06 14.71 4.26
CA ARG A 662 -73.71 15.04 3.78
C ARG A 662 -72.76 15.58 4.86
N GLY A 663 -71.48 15.25 4.72
CA GLY A 663 -70.38 16.20 4.97
C GLY A 663 -69.75 16.21 6.37
N GLY A 664 -69.02 15.16 6.74
CA GLY A 664 -68.14 15.16 7.92
C GLY A 664 -67.65 13.75 8.26
N LEU A 665 -66.37 13.61 8.63
CA LEU A 665 -65.77 12.32 9.02
C LEU A 665 -66.48 11.73 10.26
N PRO A 666 -66.89 10.45 10.24
CA PRO A 666 -67.67 9.86 11.33
C PRO A 666 -66.84 9.55 12.57
N TRP A 667 -67.51 9.61 13.72
CA TRP A 667 -67.04 9.07 14.99
C TRP A 667 -67.69 7.71 15.22
N LEU A 668 -66.92 6.73 15.67
CA LEU A 668 -67.43 5.44 16.11
C LEU A 668 -67.66 5.50 17.62
N PHE A 669 -68.90 5.34 18.05
CA PHE A 669 -69.26 5.24 19.46
C PHE A 669 -69.55 3.78 19.82
N MET A 670 -68.91 3.26 20.88
CA MET A 670 -69.18 1.91 21.40
C MET A 670 -69.52 1.99 22.88
N LYS A 671 -70.61 1.32 23.28
CA LYS A 671 -70.98 1.13 24.69
C LYS A 671 -70.47 -0.23 25.16
N ILE A 672 -69.68 -0.23 26.22
CA ILE A 672 -69.29 -1.45 26.94
C ILE A 672 -69.80 -1.27 28.37
N ASP A 673 -70.57 -2.25 28.84
CA ASP A 673 -71.45 -2.15 30.01
C ASP A 673 -72.28 -0.86 30.00
N ASP A 674 -72.11 0.03 30.99
CA ASP A 674 -72.85 1.30 31.11
C ASP A 674 -72.09 2.56 30.66
N THR A 675 -70.89 2.41 30.07
CA THR A 675 -70.08 3.55 29.61
C THR A 675 -69.97 3.59 28.09
N VAL A 676 -70.16 4.78 27.49
CA VAL A 676 -70.02 5.01 26.05
C VAL A 676 -68.66 5.64 25.75
N TYR A 677 -67.88 4.99 24.89
CA TYR A 677 -66.61 5.48 24.36
C TYR A 677 -66.81 6.07 22.97
N ALA A 678 -66.00 7.08 22.62
CA ALA A 678 -66.03 7.76 21.33
C ALA A 678 -64.64 7.75 20.70
N VAL A 679 -64.50 7.16 19.50
CA VAL A 679 -63.23 7.06 18.78
C VAL A 679 -63.39 7.65 17.39
N ARG A 680 -62.45 8.50 16.99
CA ARG A 680 -62.43 9.16 15.67
C ARG A 680 -61.44 8.45 14.76
N TYR A 681 -61.87 8.07 13.56
CA TYR A 681 -60.99 7.42 12.60
C TYR A 681 -59.93 8.39 12.06
N GLY A 682 -58.67 7.97 12.14
CA GLY A 682 -57.50 8.56 11.50
C GLY A 682 -56.60 7.44 11.01
N SER A 683 -55.86 7.66 9.93
CA SER A 683 -55.01 6.66 9.28
C SER A 683 -53.84 6.21 10.17
N GLY A 684 -53.71 4.91 10.41
CA GLY A 684 -52.50 4.28 10.97
C GLY A 684 -52.71 3.46 12.25
N SER A 685 -52.05 2.29 12.29
CA SER A 685 -51.77 1.44 13.47
C SER A 685 -52.92 1.01 14.41
N PHE A 686 -53.57 -0.11 14.08
CA PHE A 686 -54.36 -0.90 15.03
C PHE A 686 -53.64 -2.21 15.41
N LEU A 687 -52.57 -2.12 16.21
CA LEU A 687 -52.01 -3.30 16.91
C LEU A 687 -51.08 -3.02 18.13
N GLU A 688 -50.92 -1.77 18.59
CA GLU A 688 -49.95 -1.46 19.66
C GLU A 688 -50.53 -0.94 20.99
N ASN A 689 -51.86 -0.75 21.10
CA ASN A 689 -52.50 -0.18 22.30
C ASN A 689 -53.50 -1.09 23.03
N ILE A 690 -53.52 -2.40 22.75
CA ILE A 690 -54.32 -3.40 23.50
C ILE A 690 -53.40 -4.52 24.05
N ALA A 691 -52.28 -4.14 24.67
CA ALA A 691 -51.35 -5.06 25.33
C ALA A 691 -50.77 -4.55 26.67
N ARG A 692 -51.27 -3.44 27.23
CA ARG A 692 -50.77 -2.86 28.50
C ARG A 692 -51.83 -2.49 29.54
N SER A 693 -53.05 -3.00 29.41
CA SER A 693 -54.04 -2.96 30.49
C SER A 693 -54.90 -4.22 30.49
N LEU A 694 -54.57 -5.16 31.39
CA LEU A 694 -55.44 -6.12 32.12
C LEU A 694 -54.73 -7.47 32.42
N ALA A 695 -53.84 -7.47 33.42
CA ALA A 695 -53.54 -8.64 34.26
C ALA A 695 -53.07 -8.15 35.66
N PRO A 696 -53.28 -8.90 36.76
CA PRO A 696 -53.54 -8.27 38.06
C PRO A 696 -52.36 -8.20 39.07
N LYS A 697 -52.65 -7.56 40.20
CA LYS A 697 -51.77 -7.20 41.32
C LYS A 697 -51.14 -8.39 42.06
N ASP A 698 -49.88 -8.20 42.49
CA ASP A 698 -49.31 -8.41 43.85
C ASP A 698 -47.77 -8.55 43.71
N GLY A 699 -46.90 -8.00 44.55
CA GLY A 699 -47.02 -7.11 45.70
C GLY A 699 -45.64 -6.88 46.37
N ARG A 700 -45.56 -5.90 47.29
CA ARG A 700 -44.40 -5.44 48.13
C ARG A 700 -43.65 -4.17 47.67
N ASP A 701 -43.95 -3.08 48.37
CA ASP A 701 -43.03 -2.21 49.16
C ASP A 701 -41.55 -2.08 48.71
N TYR A 702 -40.95 -0.89 48.64
CA TYR A 702 -40.81 0.04 49.78
C TYR A 702 -40.67 1.53 49.37
N GLU A 703 -41.16 2.41 50.26
CA GLU A 703 -40.67 3.73 50.74
C GLU A 703 -39.69 4.63 49.93
N VAL A 704 -39.59 5.97 50.10
CA VAL A 704 -40.38 7.09 50.69
C VAL A 704 -39.66 8.39 50.23
N GLY A 705 -40.35 9.49 49.87
CA GLY A 705 -39.62 10.63 49.25
C GLY A 705 -40.25 12.03 49.11
N LYS A 706 -41.08 12.51 50.04
CA LYS A 706 -41.39 13.95 50.34
C LYS A 706 -41.52 14.97 49.15
N ARG A 707 -42.74 15.42 48.83
CA ARG A 707 -43.39 16.68 49.31
C ARG A 707 -42.81 18.05 48.83
N THR A 708 -43.47 18.67 47.83
CA THR A 708 -44.22 19.98 47.87
C THR A 708 -43.65 21.27 48.51
N PRO A 709 -44.13 22.52 48.19
CA PRO A 709 -44.66 23.10 46.94
C PRO A 709 -44.14 24.57 46.66
N PRO A 710 -44.88 25.68 46.30
CA PRO A 710 -44.48 26.55 45.15
C PRO A 710 -44.41 28.10 45.42
N ARG A 711 -44.44 28.93 44.33
CA ARG A 711 -44.36 30.44 44.23
C ARG A 711 -42.92 31.00 44.36
N LYS A 712 -42.48 32.14 43.80
CA LYS A 712 -43.00 33.29 42.98
C LYS A 712 -41.76 34.01 42.34
N ASP A 713 -41.75 35.01 41.42
CA ASP A 713 -42.75 35.82 40.70
C ASP A 713 -42.13 36.48 39.41
N ALA A 714 -42.94 37.22 38.61
CA ALA A 714 -42.66 38.37 37.72
C ALA A 714 -41.33 38.54 36.91
N GLY A 715 -41.40 38.84 35.59
CA GLY A 715 -40.19 39.09 34.76
C GLY A 715 -40.22 39.86 33.42
N LYS A 716 -41.37 40.14 32.77
CA LYS A 716 -41.56 41.06 31.59
C LYS A 716 -40.85 40.79 30.22
N LYS A 717 -41.69 40.84 29.16
CA LYS A 717 -41.44 41.21 27.72
C LYS A 717 -40.55 40.27 26.87
N GLY A 718 -40.95 39.90 25.63
CA GLY A 718 -42.25 40.05 24.95
C GLY A 718 -42.23 39.68 23.46
N GLY A 719 -43.41 39.28 22.93
CA GLY A 719 -43.86 39.43 21.54
C GLY A 719 -43.39 38.36 20.53
N LEU A 720 -44.18 37.33 20.18
CA LEU A 720 -45.37 37.31 19.30
C LEU A 720 -45.08 37.38 17.78
N THR A 721 -45.30 36.24 17.09
CA THR A 721 -46.07 36.05 15.83
C THR A 721 -45.62 36.73 14.52
N THR A 722 -45.85 36.27 13.29
CA THR A 722 -46.34 35.01 12.63
C THR A 722 -46.21 35.22 11.10
N LEU A 723 -46.19 34.12 10.32
CA LEU A 723 -46.66 34.00 8.93
C LEU A 723 -46.02 34.82 7.78
N ASP A 724 -45.79 34.09 6.69
CA ASP A 724 -46.04 34.41 5.28
C ASP A 724 -45.28 35.53 4.53
N SER A 725 -44.24 35.05 3.82
CA SER A 725 -44.27 34.90 2.34
C SER A 725 -43.58 35.93 1.42
N VAL A 726 -43.08 35.36 0.30
CA VAL A 726 -42.70 35.96 -1.00
C VAL A 726 -41.47 36.90 -1.05
N LEU A 727 -40.40 36.41 -1.69
CA LEU A 727 -39.64 36.98 -2.84
C LEU A 727 -38.31 36.18 -2.97
N ASN A 728 -38.16 35.29 -3.95
CA ASN A 728 -37.62 35.52 -5.30
C ASN A 728 -36.17 36.02 -5.39
N GLN A 729 -35.33 35.19 -6.02
CA GLN A 729 -34.16 35.50 -6.87
C GLN A 729 -33.05 36.43 -6.32
N LEU A 730 -31.85 35.88 -6.17
CA LEU A 730 -30.67 36.24 -6.99
C LEU A 730 -29.48 35.28 -6.72
N ASP A 731 -28.52 35.33 -7.65
CA ASP A 731 -27.38 34.45 -7.91
C ASP A 731 -26.38 34.16 -6.76
N TYR A 732 -25.58 33.11 -6.94
CA TYR A 732 -24.10 32.99 -6.88
C TYR A 732 -23.78 31.47 -6.88
N GLU A 733 -23.20 30.88 -7.92
CA GLU A 733 -21.75 30.80 -8.22
C GLU A 733 -20.90 30.33 -7.03
N ASP A 734 -20.55 29.04 -7.05
CA ASP A 734 -19.17 28.48 -6.96
C ASP A 734 -19.15 27.13 -7.72
#